data_AF-A0A3E3K4S1-F1
#
_entry.id   AF-A0A3E3K4S1-F1
#
_cell.length_a   1.000
_cell.length_b   1.000
_cell.length_c   1.000
_cell.angle_alpha   90.00
_cell.angle_beta   90.00
_cell.angle_gamma   90.00
#
_symmetry.space_group_name_H-M   'P 1'
#
loop_
_entity.id
_entity.type
_entity.pdbx_description
1 polymer ?
#
loop_
_entity_poly.entity_id
_entity_poly.type
_entity_poly.pdbx_seq_one_letter_code
_entity_poly.pdbx_strand_id
1 'polypeptide(L)'
;MWAYHSIFYQIYPIGFCGAPVHNDGQTVSRIRKLLDWTDYLADLGVDSILLNPVFESDNHGYDTRDFRKIDCRLGTNEDFAGVCRSLHAKGIRVVLDGVFNHVGRGFWAFQDVQEKKWDSPYKDWFYINFDGNSGYDDGFWYEGWEGHYELVKLNLKNPAVVDYLLDCVRFWIETFEIDGLRLDVAYSLDHGFMRRLRSFCTELKPDFALIGEVLFGDYNQIVNDEMLHSCTNYECYKGLFSSFNDMNLFEIAHSLNRQFGPEQWCIYRGKHLMTFVDNHDVTRIASILKDKRHLYPVYGTLMTMPGIPCIYYGSEWGEEGIKAPDNDYALRPCFESPKPNEFTQYLRRLISFRQKSDALCNGSYRNVLITNRQLIFERKTDRERVFVAINAENSDFTANHGELQGEVQDLLGGERFHMNGQLTLKPYSVQILVFDPASHPEYDSACIHAWNEKETVQSCDALDSSSESRQDQTERLSLSDLTVVLGSASPRRTELLTQVGIEHTVLPSSCEERITSSRPEEVVQELARQKAENVYSTWKAAHPGESFLVIGSDTVVANNGQILGKPSGRGDAYQMISSLQNHIHQVYTGVSLMLYNGTKEKTHTFYESSDVDVYPMSPEEIGAYLNTDEPYDKAGAYGIQGAFAVYIKGIHGDYNTIVGLPIARIYQELKRWIRF
;
A
#
# COMPACT_ATOMS: atom_id res chain seq x y z
N MET A 1 15.24 0.81 -25.80
CA MET A 1 16.01 0.07 -24.79
C MET A 1 15.19 -1.12 -24.33
N TRP A 2 15.81 -2.29 -24.13
CA TRP A 2 15.12 -3.52 -23.72
C TRP A 2 14.39 -3.38 -22.38
N ALA A 3 14.97 -2.65 -21.41
CA ALA A 3 14.45 -2.52 -20.05
C ALA A 3 13.03 -1.93 -19.99
N TYR A 4 12.60 -1.20 -21.01
CA TYR A 4 11.28 -0.57 -21.09
C TYR A 4 10.15 -1.57 -21.34
N HIS A 5 10.49 -2.75 -21.85
CA HIS A 5 9.56 -3.87 -22.09
C HIS A 5 9.69 -4.98 -21.04
N SER A 6 10.65 -4.84 -20.13
CA SER A 6 11.01 -5.88 -19.17
C SER A 6 10.11 -5.92 -17.95
N ILE A 7 9.99 -7.10 -17.37
CA ILE A 7 9.54 -7.29 -15.99
C ILE A 7 10.75 -7.57 -15.12
N PHE A 8 10.99 -6.67 -14.16
CA PHE A 8 12.06 -6.83 -13.19
C PHE A 8 11.60 -7.64 -12.00
N TYR A 9 12.50 -8.48 -11.48
CA TYR A 9 12.32 -9.21 -10.22
C TYR A 9 13.49 -8.91 -9.30
N GLN A 10 13.23 -8.17 -8.22
CA GLN A 10 14.25 -7.74 -7.26
C GLN A 10 14.48 -8.80 -6.19
N ILE A 11 15.76 -9.16 -5.98
CA ILE A 11 16.20 -10.12 -4.98
C ILE A 11 17.24 -9.46 -4.09
N TYR A 12 17.07 -9.61 -2.78
CA TYR A 12 18.09 -9.21 -1.79
C TYR A 12 19.00 -10.42 -1.46
N PRO A 13 20.22 -10.52 -2.02
CA PRO A 13 20.95 -11.80 -2.06
C PRO A 13 21.32 -12.35 -0.69
N ILE A 14 21.79 -11.51 0.25
CA ILE A 14 22.19 -11.94 1.60
C ILE A 14 21.02 -12.61 2.32
N GLY A 15 19.84 -11.98 2.31
CA GLY A 15 18.63 -12.51 2.92
C GLY A 15 18.08 -13.74 2.18
N PHE A 16 17.97 -13.65 0.86
CA PHE A 16 17.49 -14.75 0.01
C PHE A 16 18.30 -16.04 0.19
N CYS A 17 19.62 -15.91 0.31
CA CYS A 17 20.56 -17.00 0.50
C CYS A 17 20.71 -17.46 1.95
N GLY A 18 20.06 -16.82 2.92
CA GLY A 18 20.22 -17.11 4.35
C GLY A 18 21.65 -16.90 4.84
N ALA A 19 22.36 -15.94 4.25
CA ALA A 19 23.72 -15.57 4.65
C ALA A 19 23.70 -14.80 5.98
N PRO A 20 24.76 -14.89 6.79
CA PRO A 20 24.86 -14.13 8.03
C PRO A 20 24.88 -12.62 7.76
N VAL A 21 24.22 -11.85 8.64
CA VAL A 21 24.13 -10.38 8.52
C VAL A 21 25.49 -9.72 8.61
N HIS A 22 26.36 -10.20 9.49
CA HIS A 22 27.72 -9.71 9.64
C HIS A 22 28.69 -10.57 8.83
N ASN A 23 29.65 -9.93 8.17
CA ASN A 23 30.72 -10.62 7.46
C ASN A 23 31.70 -11.28 8.44
N ASP A 24 31.67 -12.61 8.48
CA ASP A 24 32.51 -13.47 9.31
C ASP A 24 33.81 -13.93 8.60
N GLY A 25 34.05 -13.44 7.37
CA GLY A 25 35.17 -13.81 6.52
C GLY A 25 35.08 -15.22 5.93
N GLN A 26 34.02 -15.98 6.18
CA GLN A 26 33.89 -17.36 5.70
C GLN A 26 33.29 -17.38 4.30
N THR A 27 34.04 -17.97 3.35
CA THR A 27 33.56 -18.13 1.97
C THR A 27 32.64 -19.33 1.85
N VAL A 28 31.37 -19.12 1.50
CA VAL A 28 30.39 -20.19 1.29
C VAL A 28 29.57 -19.85 0.05
N SER A 29 29.49 -20.79 -0.91
CA SER A 29 28.83 -20.62 -2.22
C SER A 29 27.30 -20.58 -2.16
N ARG A 30 26.70 -19.75 -1.30
CA ARG A 30 25.25 -19.66 -1.09
C ARG A 30 24.51 -19.05 -2.29
N ILE A 31 25.15 -18.20 -3.09
CA ILE A 31 24.56 -17.54 -4.27
C ILE A 31 24.12 -18.55 -5.34
N ARG A 32 24.72 -19.75 -5.36
CA ARG A 32 24.31 -20.85 -6.23
C ARG A 32 22.86 -21.29 -6.02
N LYS A 33 22.25 -20.94 -4.89
CA LYS A 33 20.81 -21.13 -4.66
C LYS A 33 19.95 -20.52 -5.77
N LEU A 34 20.38 -19.44 -6.42
CA LEU A 34 19.66 -18.86 -7.57
C LEU A 34 19.55 -19.81 -8.76
N LEU A 35 20.44 -20.79 -8.90
CA LEU A 35 20.35 -21.82 -9.94
C LEU A 35 19.07 -22.63 -9.80
N ASP A 36 18.69 -22.98 -8.57
CA ASP A 36 17.48 -23.75 -8.27
C ASP A 36 16.18 -22.98 -8.55
N TRP A 37 16.29 -21.66 -8.73
CA TRP A 37 15.16 -20.75 -8.96
C TRP A 37 15.06 -20.27 -10.41
N THR A 38 16.07 -20.53 -11.23
CA THR A 38 16.13 -20.02 -12.61
C THR A 38 14.92 -20.50 -13.42
N ASP A 39 14.53 -21.77 -13.28
CA ASP A 39 13.34 -22.32 -13.96
C ASP A 39 12.04 -21.69 -13.46
N TYR A 40 11.94 -21.42 -12.15
CA TYR A 40 10.77 -20.75 -11.57
C TYR A 40 10.61 -19.32 -12.07
N LEU A 41 11.69 -18.54 -12.11
CA LEU A 41 11.68 -17.17 -12.62
C LEU A 41 11.27 -17.14 -14.09
N ALA A 42 11.79 -18.07 -14.90
CA ALA A 42 11.40 -18.19 -16.30
C ALA A 42 9.91 -18.57 -16.46
N ASP A 43 9.37 -19.48 -15.63
CA ASP A 43 7.95 -19.85 -15.64
C ASP A 43 7.02 -18.72 -15.17
N LEU A 44 7.46 -17.93 -14.17
CA LEU A 44 6.75 -16.71 -13.76
C LEU A 44 6.67 -15.69 -14.90
N GLY A 45 7.60 -15.75 -15.85
CA GLY A 45 7.66 -14.88 -17.04
C GLY A 45 8.52 -13.64 -16.85
N VAL A 46 9.31 -13.56 -15.77
CA VAL A 46 10.23 -12.44 -15.58
C VAL A 46 11.44 -12.60 -16.49
N ASP A 47 11.89 -11.49 -17.08
CA ASP A 47 12.98 -11.50 -18.07
C ASP A 47 14.23 -10.75 -17.58
N SER A 48 14.17 -10.20 -16.37
CA SER A 48 15.22 -9.39 -15.77
C SER A 48 15.20 -9.54 -14.26
N ILE A 49 16.36 -9.72 -13.64
CA ILE A 49 16.52 -9.65 -12.19
C ILE A 49 17.32 -8.42 -11.78
N LEU A 50 16.93 -7.82 -10.67
CA LEU A 50 17.73 -6.83 -9.95
C LEU A 50 18.27 -7.47 -8.68
N LEU A 51 19.58 -7.68 -8.62
CA LEU A 51 20.23 -8.09 -7.38
C LEU A 51 20.69 -6.85 -6.63
N ASN A 52 20.21 -6.69 -5.39
CA ASN A 52 20.83 -5.78 -4.43
C ASN A 52 22.32 -6.14 -4.22
N PRO A 53 23.13 -5.32 -3.50
CA PRO A 53 24.58 -5.45 -3.54
C PRO A 53 25.09 -6.88 -3.30
N VAL A 54 25.94 -7.34 -4.23
CA VAL A 54 26.61 -8.65 -4.19
C VAL A 54 28.10 -8.53 -3.86
N PHE A 55 28.61 -7.31 -3.79
CA PHE A 55 30.02 -7.02 -3.53
C PHE A 55 30.37 -7.35 -2.09
N GLU A 56 31.62 -7.71 -1.84
CA GLU A 56 32.15 -7.89 -0.49
C GLU A 56 31.86 -6.67 0.37
N SER A 57 31.19 -6.88 1.51
CA SER A 57 30.72 -5.82 2.39
C SER A 57 30.92 -6.18 3.87
N ASP A 58 30.85 -5.18 4.77
CA ASP A 58 30.91 -5.40 6.21
C ASP A 58 29.64 -6.07 6.77
N ASN A 59 28.44 -5.60 6.37
CA ASN A 59 27.15 -6.02 6.91
C ASN A 59 26.09 -6.19 5.80
N HIS A 60 25.24 -5.19 5.56
CA HIS A 60 24.01 -5.29 4.77
C HIS A 60 24.21 -5.18 3.25
N GLY A 61 25.46 -5.24 2.77
CA GLY A 61 25.79 -5.17 1.34
C GLY A 61 26.19 -3.78 0.85
N TYR A 62 25.70 -2.71 1.47
CA TYR A 62 25.97 -1.32 1.01
C TYR A 62 27.26 -0.73 1.60
N ASP A 63 27.79 -1.35 2.66
CA ASP A 63 29.10 -1.03 3.24
C ASP A 63 30.24 -1.79 2.53
N THR A 64 30.43 -1.49 1.24
CA THR A 64 31.35 -2.21 0.35
C THR A 64 32.82 -2.16 0.82
N ARG A 65 33.48 -3.31 0.90
CA ARG A 65 34.93 -3.50 1.15
C ARG A 65 35.74 -3.66 -0.13
N ASP A 66 35.19 -4.34 -1.13
CA ASP A 66 35.85 -4.58 -2.42
C ASP A 66 34.82 -4.72 -3.55
N PHE A 67 34.85 -3.77 -4.47
CA PHE A 67 33.97 -3.73 -5.65
C PHE A 67 34.25 -4.83 -6.68
N ARG A 68 35.37 -5.56 -6.62
CA ARG A 68 35.73 -6.59 -7.63
C ARG A 68 35.53 -8.01 -7.13
N LYS A 69 35.01 -8.16 -5.92
CA LYS A 69 34.88 -9.44 -5.24
C LYS A 69 33.44 -9.67 -4.82
N ILE A 70 32.89 -10.83 -5.15
CA ILE A 70 31.65 -11.32 -4.56
C ILE A 70 31.83 -11.47 -3.05
N ASP A 71 30.82 -11.06 -2.30
CA ASP A 71 30.81 -11.22 -0.85
C ASP A 71 31.06 -12.67 -0.46
N CYS A 72 32.04 -12.90 0.41
CA CYS A 72 32.41 -14.24 0.83
C CYS A 72 31.22 -15.03 1.41
N ARG A 73 30.26 -14.36 2.06
CA ARG A 73 29.07 -15.01 2.59
C ARG A 73 28.14 -15.55 1.50
N LEU A 74 28.23 -14.99 0.29
CA LEU A 74 27.49 -15.40 -0.90
C LEU A 74 28.30 -16.37 -1.78
N GLY A 75 29.63 -16.25 -1.84
CA GLY A 75 30.49 -17.22 -2.52
C GLY A 75 31.70 -16.60 -3.19
N THR A 76 32.05 -17.12 -4.36
CA THR A 76 33.17 -16.64 -5.19
C THR A 76 32.69 -16.01 -6.48
N ASN A 77 33.58 -15.28 -7.16
CA ASN A 77 33.32 -14.76 -8.51
C ASN A 77 32.94 -15.88 -9.49
N GLU A 78 33.55 -17.07 -9.42
CA GLU A 78 33.18 -18.19 -10.30
C GLU A 78 31.75 -18.70 -10.01
N ASP A 79 31.36 -18.73 -8.73
CA ASP A 79 30.00 -19.12 -8.35
C ASP A 79 28.97 -18.18 -8.98
N PHE A 80 29.23 -16.87 -8.91
CA PHE A 80 28.37 -15.85 -9.48
C PHE A 80 28.36 -15.85 -11.02
N ALA A 81 29.52 -16.08 -11.65
CA ALA A 81 29.59 -16.25 -13.10
C ALA A 81 28.74 -17.44 -13.57
N GLY A 82 28.74 -18.54 -12.81
CA GLY A 82 27.85 -19.67 -13.06
C GLY A 82 26.36 -19.31 -13.00
N VAL A 83 25.96 -18.49 -12.01
CA VAL A 83 24.58 -17.98 -11.88
C VAL A 83 24.19 -17.10 -13.07
N CYS A 84 25.04 -16.15 -13.47
CA CYS A 84 24.78 -15.28 -14.61
C CYS A 84 24.56 -16.08 -15.89
N ARG A 85 25.45 -17.05 -16.18
CA ARG A 85 25.32 -17.94 -17.35
C ARG A 85 24.00 -18.71 -17.34
N SER A 86 23.56 -19.21 -16.18
CA SER A 86 22.29 -19.94 -16.05
C SER A 86 21.07 -19.05 -16.33
N LEU A 87 21.07 -17.83 -15.79
CA LEU A 87 20.01 -16.84 -16.02
C LEU A 87 19.95 -16.41 -17.49
N HIS A 88 21.09 -16.07 -18.08
CA HIS A 88 21.17 -15.69 -19.49
C HIS A 88 20.73 -16.83 -20.42
N ALA A 89 21.04 -18.10 -20.09
CA ALA A 89 20.57 -19.26 -20.85
C ALA A 89 19.04 -19.42 -20.86
N LYS A 90 18.34 -18.78 -19.92
CA LYS A 90 16.86 -18.69 -19.88
C LYS A 90 16.33 -17.35 -20.40
N GLY A 91 17.19 -16.49 -20.94
CA GLY A 91 16.82 -15.16 -21.41
C GLY A 91 16.59 -14.14 -20.30
N ILE A 92 17.04 -14.43 -19.07
CA ILE A 92 16.90 -13.54 -17.91
C ILE A 92 18.15 -12.66 -17.83
N ARG A 93 17.95 -11.34 -17.90
CA ARG A 93 19.01 -10.34 -17.77
C ARG A 93 19.37 -10.08 -16.31
N VAL A 94 20.62 -9.68 -16.08
CA VAL A 94 21.16 -9.46 -14.72
C VAL A 94 21.51 -8.00 -14.54
N VAL A 95 20.79 -7.32 -13.64
CA VAL A 95 21.08 -5.94 -13.22
C VAL A 95 21.57 -5.96 -11.77
N LEU A 96 22.65 -5.25 -11.49
CA LEU A 96 23.26 -5.20 -10.14
C LEU A 96 23.12 -3.84 -9.49
N ASP A 97 23.13 -3.81 -8.17
CA ASP A 97 23.25 -2.59 -7.39
C ASP A 97 24.69 -2.03 -7.44
N GLY A 98 24.83 -0.78 -7.86
CA GLY A 98 26.07 -0.03 -7.94
C GLY A 98 26.16 1.00 -6.82
N VAL A 99 26.79 0.62 -5.70
CA VAL A 99 26.95 1.47 -4.51
C VAL A 99 28.16 2.39 -4.67
N PHE A 100 28.00 3.46 -5.45
CA PHE A 100 29.12 4.33 -5.83
C PHE A 100 29.24 5.62 -5.03
N ASN A 101 28.24 5.97 -4.21
CA ASN A 101 28.28 7.17 -3.37
C ASN A 101 29.21 7.01 -2.16
N HIS A 102 29.28 5.80 -1.62
CA HIS A 102 30.00 5.51 -0.38
C HIS A 102 30.56 4.08 -0.39
N VAL A 103 31.42 3.79 0.59
CA VAL A 103 32.00 2.48 0.85
C VAL A 103 31.91 2.17 2.34
N GLY A 104 32.12 0.90 2.71
CA GLY A 104 32.27 0.51 4.11
C GLY A 104 33.60 0.98 4.68
N ARG A 105 33.69 1.02 6.01
CA ARG A 105 34.96 1.28 6.71
C ARG A 105 36.02 0.21 6.44
N GLY A 106 35.62 -1.01 6.09
CA GLY A 106 36.53 -2.07 5.65
C GLY A 106 37.09 -1.89 4.24
N PHE A 107 36.76 -0.82 3.51
CA PHE A 107 37.30 -0.56 2.18
C PHE A 107 38.81 -0.29 2.23
N TRP A 108 39.57 -1.02 1.40
CA TRP A 108 41.02 -1.04 1.46
C TRP A 108 41.68 0.35 1.40
N ALA A 109 41.12 1.28 0.61
CA ALA A 109 41.66 2.64 0.50
C ALA A 109 41.39 3.48 1.75
N PHE A 110 40.25 3.23 2.42
CA PHE A 110 39.92 3.91 3.68
C PHE A 110 40.74 3.35 4.84
N GLN A 111 40.99 2.03 4.87
CA GLN A 111 41.88 1.42 5.86
C GLN A 111 43.30 2.01 5.78
N ASP A 112 43.80 2.25 4.57
CA ASP A 112 45.10 2.91 4.37
C ASP A 112 45.12 4.35 4.91
N VAL A 113 44.01 5.09 4.76
CA VAL A 113 43.83 6.41 5.39
C VAL A 113 43.79 6.31 6.92
N GLN A 114 43.08 5.33 7.48
CA GLN A 114 43.02 5.13 8.92
C GLN A 114 44.41 4.87 9.52
N GLU A 115 45.24 4.10 8.82
CA GLU A 115 46.60 3.76 9.25
C GLU A 115 47.59 4.94 9.05
N LYS A 116 47.60 5.55 7.86
CA LYS A 116 48.66 6.48 7.43
C LYS A 116 48.29 7.96 7.52
N LYS A 117 47.00 8.28 7.67
CA LYS A 117 46.47 9.65 7.75
C LYS A 117 47.01 10.55 6.63
N TRP A 118 47.80 11.57 6.98
CA TRP A 118 48.39 12.53 6.04
C TRP A 118 49.24 11.88 4.95
N ASP A 119 49.84 10.73 5.24
CA ASP A 119 50.75 10.03 4.33
C ASP A 119 50.03 9.04 3.40
N SER A 120 48.72 8.85 3.57
CA SER A 120 47.94 8.01 2.66
C SER A 120 47.81 8.66 1.27
N PRO A 121 48.10 7.94 0.17
CA PRO A 121 47.83 8.41 -1.18
C PRO A 121 46.32 8.46 -1.50
N TYR A 122 45.47 7.86 -0.66
CA TYR A 122 44.02 7.79 -0.87
C TYR A 122 43.23 8.80 -0.04
N LYS A 123 43.89 9.69 0.71
CA LYS A 123 43.19 10.71 1.51
C LYS A 123 42.22 11.57 0.68
N ASP A 124 42.57 11.87 -0.57
CA ASP A 124 41.72 12.69 -1.46
C ASP A 124 40.60 11.89 -2.14
N TRP A 125 40.50 10.57 -1.88
CA TRP A 125 39.38 9.74 -2.32
C TRP A 125 38.13 9.97 -1.48
N PHE A 126 38.27 10.62 -0.32
CA PHE A 126 37.20 10.87 0.63
C PHE A 126 37.20 12.35 1.04
N TYR A 127 36.13 12.77 1.71
CA TYR A 127 36.07 14.09 2.34
C TYR A 127 36.54 13.99 3.79
N ILE A 128 37.78 14.41 4.07
CA ILE A 128 38.43 14.22 5.37
C ILE A 128 38.86 15.56 5.99
N ASN A 129 38.78 15.64 7.31
CA ASN A 129 39.44 16.64 8.13
C ASN A 129 40.27 15.96 9.23
N PHE A 130 41.59 15.98 9.10
CA PHE A 130 42.51 15.35 10.06
C PHE A 130 42.59 16.04 11.43
N ASP A 131 42.07 17.25 11.58
CA ASP A 131 42.01 17.97 12.86
C ASP A 131 40.68 17.76 13.61
N GLY A 132 39.75 16.99 13.03
CA GLY A 132 38.44 16.68 13.61
C GLY A 132 38.35 15.28 14.22
N ASN A 133 37.13 14.86 14.56
CA ASN A 133 36.85 13.46 14.87
C ASN A 133 35.39 13.11 14.57
N SER A 134 35.13 11.84 14.25
CA SER A 134 33.77 11.29 14.08
C SER A 134 33.33 10.48 15.30
N GLY A 135 32.12 9.91 15.26
CA GLY A 135 31.63 9.01 16.32
C GLY A 135 32.41 7.70 16.46
N TYR A 136 33.29 7.37 15.50
CA TYR A 136 34.15 6.17 15.52
C TYR A 136 35.52 6.40 16.17
N ASP A 137 35.86 7.63 16.54
CA ASP A 137 37.11 7.97 17.25
C ASP A 137 38.39 7.53 16.54
N ASP A 138 38.44 7.61 15.20
CA ASP A 138 39.64 7.32 14.40
C ASP A 138 40.74 8.42 14.56
N GLY A 139 40.44 9.49 15.28
CA GLY A 139 41.30 10.65 15.44
C GLY A 139 41.42 11.47 14.15
N PHE A 140 40.34 11.50 13.36
CA PHE A 140 40.05 12.43 12.26
C PHE A 140 38.55 12.38 11.94
N TRP A 141 38.02 13.45 11.34
CA TRP A 141 36.66 13.49 10.85
C TRP A 141 36.62 13.14 9.36
N TYR A 142 35.53 12.51 8.91
CA TYR A 142 35.25 12.27 7.49
C TYR A 142 33.75 12.35 7.22
N GLU A 143 33.35 12.57 5.98
CA GLU A 143 31.93 12.62 5.61
C GLU A 143 31.36 11.20 5.48
N GLY A 144 30.33 10.89 6.27
CA GLY A 144 29.48 9.71 6.10
C GLY A 144 28.22 10.02 5.30
N TRP A 145 27.59 9.02 4.69
CA TRP A 145 26.31 9.20 4.01
C TRP A 145 25.21 9.55 5.02
N GLU A 146 24.57 10.72 4.89
CA GLU A 146 23.49 11.19 5.78
C GLU A 146 23.81 11.10 7.30
N GLY A 147 25.09 11.18 7.67
CA GLY A 147 25.54 11.07 9.06
C GLY A 147 25.84 9.64 9.54
N HIS A 148 25.66 8.63 8.68
CA HIS A 148 26.06 7.24 8.88
C HIS A 148 27.56 7.08 8.60
N TYR A 149 28.38 7.16 9.64
CA TYR A 149 29.84 7.12 9.53
C TYR A 149 30.40 5.72 9.20
N GLU A 150 29.58 4.68 9.28
CA GLU A 150 29.88 3.35 8.74
C GLU A 150 29.92 3.34 7.20
N LEU A 151 29.24 4.31 6.56
CA LEU A 151 29.17 4.50 5.10
C LEU A 151 30.00 5.71 4.67
N VAL A 152 31.30 5.48 4.48
CA VAL A 152 32.29 6.52 4.15
C VAL A 152 32.07 7.05 2.74
N LYS A 153 31.80 8.35 2.60
CA LYS A 153 31.47 8.98 1.31
C LYS A 153 32.68 9.12 0.40
N LEU A 154 32.52 8.70 -0.85
CA LEU A 154 33.52 8.84 -1.91
C LEU A 154 33.51 10.24 -2.52
N ASN A 155 34.70 10.74 -2.85
CA ASN A 155 34.88 11.98 -3.59
C ASN A 155 34.77 11.72 -5.10
N LEU A 156 33.54 11.74 -5.63
CA LEU A 156 33.26 11.53 -7.05
C LEU A 156 33.77 12.65 -7.99
N LYS A 157 34.38 13.71 -7.45
CA LYS A 157 35.11 14.72 -8.24
C LYS A 157 36.58 14.38 -8.43
N ASN A 158 37.10 13.41 -7.68
CA ASN A 158 38.48 12.94 -7.84
C ASN A 158 38.56 12.01 -9.06
N PRO A 159 39.37 12.34 -10.10
CA PRO A 159 39.48 11.51 -11.29
C PRO A 159 39.93 10.07 -10.98
N ALA A 160 40.80 9.86 -10.00
CA ALA A 160 41.28 8.52 -9.64
C ALA A 160 40.16 7.64 -9.05
N VAL A 161 39.25 8.23 -8.28
CA VAL A 161 38.06 7.52 -7.76
C VAL A 161 37.15 7.14 -8.91
N VAL A 162 36.86 8.09 -9.80
CA VAL A 162 35.98 7.84 -10.96
C VAL A 162 36.57 6.77 -11.87
N ASP A 163 37.87 6.85 -12.19
CA ASP A 163 38.56 5.86 -13.02
C ASP A 163 38.51 4.46 -12.40
N TYR A 164 38.76 4.37 -11.08
CA TYR A 164 38.66 3.12 -10.34
C TYR A 164 37.25 2.51 -10.41
N LEU A 165 36.20 3.32 -10.19
CA LEU A 165 34.81 2.85 -10.26
C LEU A 165 34.43 2.39 -11.67
N LEU A 166 34.81 3.15 -12.71
CA LEU A 166 34.55 2.77 -14.10
C LEU A 166 35.28 1.49 -14.49
N ASP A 167 36.50 1.28 -14.00
CA ASP A 167 37.22 0.03 -14.21
C ASP A 167 36.56 -1.14 -13.47
N CYS A 168 35.97 -0.92 -12.30
CA CYS A 168 35.13 -1.94 -11.66
C CYS A 168 33.88 -2.25 -12.49
N VAL A 169 33.18 -1.24 -13.02
CA VAL A 169 32.03 -1.44 -13.92
C VAL A 169 32.44 -2.26 -15.15
N ARG A 170 33.58 -1.96 -15.77
CA ARG A 170 34.13 -2.75 -16.88
C ARG A 170 34.37 -4.19 -16.47
N PHE A 171 35.01 -4.42 -15.33
CA PHE A 171 35.24 -5.76 -14.81
C PHE A 171 33.94 -6.56 -14.69
N TRP A 172 32.85 -5.96 -14.18
CA TRP A 172 31.58 -6.67 -14.05
C TRP A 172 30.93 -6.98 -15.40
N ILE A 173 30.98 -6.03 -16.34
CA ILE A 173 30.45 -6.21 -17.70
C ILE A 173 31.25 -7.28 -18.45
N GLU A 174 32.58 -7.25 -18.40
CA GLU A 174 33.43 -8.19 -19.14
C GLU A 174 33.49 -9.59 -18.51
N THR A 175 33.40 -9.68 -17.18
CA THR A 175 33.56 -10.97 -16.46
C THR A 175 32.25 -11.72 -16.29
N PHE A 176 31.15 -10.99 -16.05
CA PHE A 176 29.86 -11.59 -15.72
C PHE A 176 28.75 -11.25 -16.73
N GLU A 177 29.06 -10.44 -17.75
CA GLU A 177 28.13 -10.06 -18.81
C GLU A 177 26.83 -9.39 -18.30
N ILE A 178 26.89 -8.72 -17.15
CA ILE A 178 25.74 -8.01 -16.58
C ILE A 178 25.13 -7.02 -17.58
N ASP A 179 23.84 -6.77 -17.45
CA ASP A 179 23.00 -6.06 -18.42
C ASP A 179 22.63 -4.64 -17.99
N GLY A 180 22.86 -4.31 -16.73
CA GLY A 180 22.69 -2.95 -16.24
C GLY A 180 23.13 -2.76 -14.81
N LEU A 181 23.02 -1.51 -14.35
CA LEU A 181 23.19 -1.13 -12.95
C LEU A 181 21.96 -0.37 -12.44
N ARG A 182 21.54 -0.71 -11.22
CA ARG A 182 20.74 0.16 -10.36
C ARG A 182 21.72 0.95 -9.49
N LEU A 183 21.72 2.27 -9.58
CA LEU A 183 22.66 3.11 -8.83
C LEU A 183 22.04 3.49 -7.49
N ASP A 184 22.69 3.04 -6.41
CA ASP A 184 22.30 3.37 -5.05
C ASP A 184 22.40 4.86 -4.78
N VAL A 185 21.43 5.41 -4.03
CA VAL A 185 21.32 6.81 -3.63
C VAL A 185 21.67 7.78 -4.77
N ALA A 186 21.16 7.51 -5.98
CA ALA A 186 21.51 8.26 -7.18
C ALA A 186 21.19 9.76 -7.07
N TYR A 187 20.22 10.13 -6.23
CA TYR A 187 19.92 11.52 -5.88
C TYR A 187 21.08 12.28 -5.20
N SER A 188 22.08 11.55 -4.68
CA SER A 188 23.29 12.09 -4.04
C SER A 188 24.56 11.97 -4.92
N LEU A 189 24.49 11.29 -6.06
CA LEU A 189 25.64 11.09 -6.94
C LEU A 189 26.00 12.38 -7.71
N ASP A 190 27.29 12.58 -7.98
CA ASP A 190 27.75 13.70 -8.78
C ASP A 190 27.26 13.57 -10.25
N HIS A 191 26.69 14.64 -10.79
CA HIS A 191 26.15 14.63 -12.16
C HIS A 191 27.26 14.46 -13.22
N GLY A 192 28.46 14.97 -12.96
CA GLY A 192 29.62 14.76 -13.83
C GLY A 192 30.02 13.29 -13.87
N PHE A 193 30.03 12.63 -12.71
CA PHE A 193 30.21 11.18 -12.62
C PHE A 193 29.14 10.41 -13.41
N MET A 194 27.85 10.72 -13.22
CA MET A 194 26.76 10.03 -13.93
C MET A 194 26.86 10.17 -15.45
N ARG A 195 27.20 11.35 -15.98
CA ARG A 195 27.41 11.55 -17.43
C ARG A 195 28.58 10.71 -17.95
N ARG A 196 29.66 10.67 -17.18
CA ARG A 196 30.86 9.90 -17.55
C ARG A 196 30.58 8.40 -17.52
N LEU A 197 29.87 7.92 -16.50
CA LEU A 197 29.39 6.54 -16.39
C LEU A 197 28.48 6.19 -17.58
N ARG A 198 27.55 7.06 -17.94
CA ARG A 198 26.66 6.85 -19.09
C ARG A 198 27.45 6.69 -20.39
N SER A 199 28.32 7.64 -20.71
CA SER A 199 29.15 7.57 -21.93
C SER A 199 29.98 6.29 -21.95
N PHE A 200 30.65 5.98 -20.83
CA PHE A 200 31.49 4.81 -20.69
C PHE A 200 30.72 3.49 -20.89
N CYS A 201 29.58 3.33 -20.23
CA CYS A 201 28.75 2.13 -20.39
C CYS A 201 28.19 2.01 -21.80
N THR A 202 27.75 3.12 -22.42
CA THR A 202 27.24 3.10 -23.80
C THR A 202 28.32 2.70 -24.81
N GLU A 203 29.57 3.14 -24.62
CA GLU A 203 30.70 2.71 -25.45
C GLU A 203 31.03 1.22 -25.27
N LEU A 204 30.96 0.73 -24.03
CA LEU A 204 31.33 -0.65 -23.70
C LEU A 204 30.23 -1.67 -24.08
N LYS A 205 28.96 -1.35 -23.80
CA LYS A 205 27.78 -2.17 -24.08
C LYS A 205 26.58 -1.22 -24.36
N PRO A 206 26.26 -0.92 -25.64
CA PRO A 206 25.27 0.11 -26.01
C PRO A 206 23.88 -0.03 -25.36
N ASP A 207 23.46 -1.27 -25.09
CA ASP A 207 22.18 -1.60 -24.47
C ASP A 207 22.25 -1.73 -22.92
N PHE A 208 23.32 -1.25 -22.28
CA PHE A 208 23.48 -1.35 -20.83
C PHE A 208 22.54 -0.42 -20.06
N ALA A 209 21.63 -0.98 -19.28
CA ALA A 209 20.63 -0.20 -18.54
C ALA A 209 21.26 0.51 -17.33
N LEU A 210 20.85 1.75 -17.09
CA LEU A 210 21.25 2.53 -15.92
C LEU A 210 20.00 3.11 -15.26
N ILE A 211 19.72 2.66 -14.03
CA ILE A 211 18.50 2.99 -13.29
C ILE A 211 18.91 3.62 -11.95
N GLY A 212 18.50 4.84 -11.65
CA GLY A 212 18.86 5.50 -10.39
C GLY A 212 17.88 5.20 -9.25
N GLU A 213 18.36 5.05 -8.03
CA GLU A 213 17.51 5.23 -6.86
C GLU A 213 17.28 6.73 -6.59
N VAL A 214 16.02 7.13 -6.61
CA VAL A 214 15.56 8.48 -6.27
C VAL A 214 14.32 8.38 -5.41
N LEU A 215 14.37 9.01 -4.23
CA LEU A 215 13.27 9.01 -3.27
C LEU A 215 12.34 10.22 -3.44
N PHE A 216 12.86 11.35 -3.93
CA PHE A 216 12.17 12.64 -4.02
C PHE A 216 12.77 13.54 -5.11
N GLY A 217 12.14 14.70 -5.35
CA GLY A 217 12.63 15.72 -6.28
C GLY A 217 12.13 15.56 -7.71
N ASP A 218 12.72 16.32 -8.63
CA ASP A 218 12.38 16.26 -10.06
C ASP A 218 13.28 15.26 -10.78
N TYR A 219 12.69 14.15 -11.22
CA TYR A 219 13.41 13.05 -11.86
C TYR A 219 14.03 13.46 -13.22
N ASN A 220 13.56 14.54 -13.86
CA ASN A 220 14.17 15.05 -15.10
C ASN A 220 15.63 15.46 -14.93
N GLN A 221 16.03 15.80 -13.70
CA GLN A 221 17.40 16.23 -13.41
C GLN A 221 18.43 15.14 -13.70
N ILE A 222 18.07 13.86 -13.54
CA ILE A 222 19.00 12.73 -13.74
C ILE A 222 18.52 11.72 -14.78
N VAL A 223 17.21 11.65 -15.06
CA VAL A 223 16.65 10.77 -16.10
C VAL A 223 16.53 11.55 -17.40
N ASN A 224 17.54 11.42 -18.25
CA ASN A 224 17.67 12.11 -19.54
C ASN A 224 18.71 11.42 -20.42
N ASP A 225 18.92 11.94 -21.63
CA ASP A 225 19.79 11.32 -22.63
C ASP A 225 21.28 11.30 -22.24
N GLU A 226 21.71 12.15 -21.31
CA GLU A 226 23.12 12.27 -20.90
C GLU A 226 23.48 11.42 -19.68
N MET A 227 22.51 11.05 -18.85
CA MET A 227 22.74 10.38 -17.56
C MET A 227 21.99 9.04 -17.50
N LEU A 228 20.89 8.96 -16.76
CA LEU A 228 20.24 7.68 -16.45
C LEU A 228 19.07 7.41 -17.40
N HIS A 229 18.85 6.12 -17.71
CA HIS A 229 17.75 5.67 -18.54
C HIS A 229 16.42 5.65 -17.80
N SER A 230 16.46 5.52 -16.47
CA SER A 230 15.29 5.42 -15.59
C SER A 230 15.67 5.76 -14.14
N CYS A 231 14.68 5.88 -13.26
CA CYS A 231 14.85 5.87 -11.82
C CYS A 231 13.65 5.23 -11.11
N THR A 232 13.79 4.93 -9.82
CA THR A 232 12.70 4.45 -8.95
C THR A 232 11.56 5.47 -8.84
N ASN A 233 10.31 4.99 -8.86
CA ASN A 233 9.10 5.83 -8.78
C ASN A 233 8.46 5.79 -7.38
N TYR A 234 9.12 6.37 -6.39
CA TYR A 234 8.60 6.43 -5.02
C TYR A 234 7.32 7.29 -4.90
N GLU A 235 7.11 8.26 -5.80
CA GLU A 235 5.89 9.08 -5.83
C GLU A 235 4.64 8.22 -6.10
N CYS A 236 4.72 7.26 -7.02
CA CYS A 236 3.62 6.31 -7.26
C CYS A 236 3.54 5.18 -6.22
N TYR A 237 4.66 4.74 -5.64
CA TYR A 237 4.68 3.70 -4.59
C TYR A 237 3.68 4.00 -3.47
N LYS A 238 3.70 5.23 -2.93
CA LYS A 238 2.77 5.61 -1.85
C LYS A 238 1.32 5.52 -2.31
N GLY A 239 1.01 6.16 -3.46
CA GLY A 239 -0.33 6.17 -4.02
C GLY A 239 -0.86 4.78 -4.33
N LEU A 240 0.01 3.83 -4.73
CA LEU A 240 -0.37 2.47 -5.07
C LEU A 240 -0.94 1.69 -3.90
N PHE A 241 -0.49 1.89 -2.66
CA PHE A 241 -1.08 1.21 -1.51
C PHE A 241 -2.12 2.07 -0.78
N SER A 242 -1.88 3.38 -0.66
CA SER A 242 -2.77 4.27 0.12
C SER A 242 -4.14 4.37 -0.53
N SER A 243 -4.19 4.44 -1.87
CA SER A 243 -5.46 4.51 -2.61
C SER A 243 -6.39 3.34 -2.31
N PHE A 244 -5.85 2.14 -2.08
CA PHE A 244 -6.64 0.95 -1.75
C PHE A 244 -6.97 0.87 -0.26
N ASN A 245 -6.00 1.20 0.60
CA ASN A 245 -6.19 1.21 2.05
C ASN A 245 -7.22 2.24 2.53
N ASP A 246 -7.27 3.39 1.87
CA ASP A 246 -8.14 4.50 2.24
C ASP A 246 -9.35 4.62 1.31
N MET A 247 -9.48 3.68 0.35
CA MET A 247 -10.55 3.63 -0.65
C MET A 247 -10.71 4.99 -1.36
N ASN A 248 -9.58 5.50 -1.85
CA ASN A 248 -9.44 6.79 -2.50
C ASN A 248 -8.55 6.68 -3.75
N LEU A 249 -9.07 6.12 -4.84
CA LEU A 249 -8.35 5.99 -6.11
C LEU A 249 -7.99 7.32 -6.79
N PHE A 250 -8.48 8.47 -6.28
CA PHE A 250 -8.01 9.77 -6.73
C PHE A 250 -6.52 9.99 -6.44
N GLU A 251 -5.95 9.36 -5.41
CA GLU A 251 -4.54 9.52 -5.06
C GLU A 251 -3.61 8.97 -6.14
N ILE A 252 -3.75 7.68 -6.48
CA ILE A 252 -2.95 7.07 -7.55
C ILE A 252 -3.28 7.69 -8.91
N ALA A 253 -4.55 7.99 -9.19
CA ALA A 253 -4.94 8.63 -10.45
C ALA A 253 -4.32 10.03 -10.61
N HIS A 254 -4.19 10.79 -9.52
CA HIS A 254 -3.52 12.08 -9.52
C HIS A 254 -2.02 11.92 -9.79
N SER A 255 -1.32 11.04 -9.08
CA SER A 255 0.11 10.79 -9.30
C SER A 255 0.40 10.35 -10.74
N LEU A 256 -0.40 9.42 -11.27
CA LEU A 256 -0.28 8.97 -12.66
C LEU A 256 -0.54 10.09 -13.67
N ASN A 257 -1.60 10.89 -13.47
CA ASN A 257 -1.88 12.01 -14.37
C ASN A 257 -0.78 13.06 -14.32
N ARG A 258 -0.31 13.40 -13.12
CA ARG A 258 0.77 14.38 -12.95
C ARG A 258 2.06 13.94 -13.64
N GLN A 259 2.39 12.65 -13.58
CA GLN A 259 3.59 12.14 -14.23
C GLN A 259 3.41 11.97 -15.75
N PHE A 260 2.30 11.40 -16.20
CA PHE A 260 2.17 10.88 -17.57
C PHE A 260 0.99 11.42 -18.38
N GLY A 261 0.15 12.27 -17.78
CA GLY A 261 -1.04 12.83 -18.41
C GLY A 261 -0.75 13.74 -19.61
N PRO A 262 -1.75 13.99 -20.46
CA PRO A 262 -1.58 14.78 -21.68
C PRO A 262 -1.49 16.30 -21.44
N GLU A 263 -1.79 16.78 -20.23
CA GLU A 263 -1.80 18.22 -19.94
C GLU A 263 -0.39 18.83 -19.89
N GLN A 264 -0.26 20.12 -20.20
CA GLN A 264 1.07 20.78 -20.28
C GLN A 264 1.84 20.80 -18.96
N TRP A 265 1.15 20.70 -17.81
CA TRP A 265 1.76 20.68 -16.48
C TRP A 265 2.27 19.29 -16.07
N CYS A 266 2.04 18.24 -16.85
CA CYS A 266 2.51 16.88 -16.58
C CYS A 266 4.01 16.75 -16.91
N ILE A 267 4.77 16.03 -16.08
CA ILE A 267 6.22 16.25 -15.98
C ILE A 267 7.13 15.11 -16.48
N TYR A 268 6.64 13.89 -16.65
CA TYR A 268 7.45 12.70 -17.00
C TYR A 268 6.91 11.92 -18.22
N ARG A 269 6.14 12.58 -19.09
CA ARG A 269 5.66 11.98 -20.34
C ARG A 269 6.81 11.35 -21.14
N GLY A 270 6.60 10.11 -21.59
CA GLY A 270 7.57 9.36 -22.37
C GLY A 270 8.74 8.77 -21.58
N LYS A 271 8.80 8.95 -20.25
CA LYS A 271 9.79 8.28 -19.40
C LYS A 271 9.27 6.95 -18.90
N HIS A 272 10.19 6.00 -18.75
CA HIS A 272 9.92 4.67 -18.17
C HIS A 272 10.54 4.59 -16.77
N LEU A 273 9.82 5.06 -15.75
CA LEU A 273 10.27 5.00 -14.36
C LEU A 273 10.09 3.58 -13.79
N MET A 274 11.02 3.09 -12.97
CA MET A 274 10.91 1.79 -12.31
C MET A 274 9.87 1.84 -11.19
N THR A 275 8.78 1.08 -11.34
CA THR A 275 7.62 1.07 -10.45
C THR A 275 7.60 -0.19 -9.60
N PHE A 276 7.16 -0.06 -8.34
CA PHE A 276 7.10 -1.17 -7.39
C PHE A 276 6.04 -0.87 -6.33
N VAL A 277 5.59 -1.91 -5.63
CA VAL A 277 4.64 -1.81 -4.51
C VAL A 277 5.29 -2.15 -3.17
N ASP A 278 6.47 -2.75 -3.21
CA ASP A 278 7.37 -2.98 -2.10
C ASP A 278 8.78 -3.27 -2.62
N ASN A 279 9.77 -3.22 -1.72
CA ASN A 279 11.16 -3.59 -1.98
C ASN A 279 11.88 -3.85 -0.63
N HIS A 280 13.20 -3.96 -0.66
CA HIS A 280 14.03 -4.21 0.52
C HIS A 280 14.12 -3.07 1.58
N ASP A 281 13.57 -1.88 1.31
CA ASP A 281 13.64 -0.69 2.18
C ASP A 281 12.28 -0.22 2.71
N VAL A 282 11.19 -0.86 2.28
CA VAL A 282 9.83 -0.52 2.68
C VAL A 282 9.05 -1.77 3.11
N THR A 283 8.06 -1.59 3.98
CA THR A 283 7.16 -2.67 4.40
C THR A 283 6.59 -3.41 3.19
N ARG A 284 6.53 -4.74 3.25
CA ARG A 284 5.98 -5.58 2.17
C ARG A 284 4.51 -5.25 1.93
N ILE A 285 4.10 -5.23 0.67
CA ILE A 285 2.75 -4.78 0.28
C ILE A 285 1.66 -5.60 0.96
N ALA A 286 1.88 -6.90 1.13
CA ALA A 286 0.95 -7.77 1.82
C ALA A 286 0.71 -7.27 3.26
N SER A 287 1.74 -6.82 3.98
CA SER A 287 1.58 -6.29 5.35
C SER A 287 1.05 -4.86 5.40
N ILE A 288 1.24 -4.07 4.34
CA ILE A 288 0.71 -2.70 4.26
C ILE A 288 -0.81 -2.72 4.03
N LEU A 289 -1.32 -3.65 3.23
CA LEU A 289 -2.73 -3.67 2.84
C LEU A 289 -3.65 -4.07 3.99
N LYS A 290 -4.67 -3.26 4.26
CA LYS A 290 -5.72 -3.54 5.26
C LYS A 290 -6.63 -4.69 4.82
N ASP A 291 -6.82 -4.87 3.52
CA ASP A 291 -7.58 -5.97 2.92
C ASP A 291 -6.69 -6.71 1.90
N LYS A 292 -6.35 -7.97 2.19
CA LYS A 292 -5.47 -8.79 1.34
C LYS A 292 -6.01 -9.00 -0.07
N ARG A 293 -7.33 -8.91 -0.27
CA ARG A 293 -7.93 -9.01 -1.60
C ARG A 293 -7.51 -7.87 -2.52
N HIS A 294 -7.05 -6.75 -1.96
CA HIS A 294 -6.49 -5.64 -2.74
C HIS A 294 -5.15 -5.96 -3.40
N LEU A 295 -4.48 -7.08 -3.05
CA LEU A 295 -3.29 -7.53 -3.78
C LEU A 295 -3.56 -7.64 -5.30
N TYR A 296 -4.72 -8.15 -5.69
CA TYR A 296 -5.12 -8.28 -7.09
C TYR A 296 -5.18 -6.92 -7.81
N PRO A 297 -6.03 -5.96 -7.40
CA PRO A 297 -6.12 -4.70 -8.11
C PRO A 297 -4.89 -3.79 -7.94
N VAL A 298 -4.13 -3.88 -6.84
CA VAL A 298 -2.85 -3.17 -6.68
C VAL A 298 -1.84 -3.64 -7.73
N TYR A 299 -1.65 -4.96 -7.88
CA TYR A 299 -0.72 -5.49 -8.88
C TYR A 299 -1.25 -5.35 -10.31
N GLY A 300 -2.56 -5.43 -10.53
CA GLY A 300 -3.15 -5.09 -11.82
C GLY A 300 -2.87 -3.64 -12.20
N THR A 301 -2.90 -2.71 -11.24
CA THR A 301 -2.49 -1.31 -11.45
C THR A 301 -1.00 -1.21 -11.75
N LEU A 302 -0.14 -1.82 -10.94
CA LEU A 302 1.32 -1.83 -11.12
C LEU A 302 1.74 -2.35 -12.51
N MET A 303 1.12 -3.43 -12.97
CA MET A 303 1.45 -4.09 -14.23
C MET A 303 0.92 -3.37 -15.47
N THR A 304 0.01 -2.41 -15.31
CA THR A 304 -0.65 -1.75 -16.45
C THR A 304 -0.45 -0.23 -16.47
N MET A 305 0.06 0.37 -15.40
CA MET A 305 0.51 1.76 -15.40
C MET A 305 1.78 1.96 -16.26
N PRO A 306 2.10 3.22 -16.65
CA PRO A 306 3.38 3.54 -17.30
C PRO A 306 4.56 3.25 -16.36
N GLY A 307 5.68 2.78 -16.92
CA GLY A 307 6.90 2.50 -16.16
C GLY A 307 7.52 1.13 -16.45
N ILE A 308 8.41 0.69 -15.57
CA ILE A 308 9.08 -0.62 -15.59
C ILE A 308 8.71 -1.35 -14.29
N PRO A 309 7.75 -2.29 -14.31
CA PRO A 309 7.33 -2.98 -13.10
C PRO A 309 8.46 -3.82 -12.52
N CYS A 310 8.65 -3.71 -11.21
CA CYS A 310 9.59 -4.47 -10.42
C CYS A 310 8.85 -5.19 -9.29
N ILE A 311 8.91 -6.52 -9.31
CA ILE A 311 8.34 -7.40 -8.27
C ILE A 311 9.43 -7.70 -7.26
N TYR A 312 9.16 -7.56 -5.97
CA TYR A 312 10.10 -7.97 -4.93
C TYR A 312 9.91 -9.44 -4.54
N TYR A 313 11.00 -10.18 -4.34
CA TYR A 313 10.93 -11.62 -4.17
C TYR A 313 10.06 -12.06 -2.98
N GLY A 314 9.18 -13.02 -3.22
CA GLY A 314 8.17 -13.51 -2.28
C GLY A 314 6.86 -12.71 -2.28
N SER A 315 6.84 -11.49 -2.82
CA SER A 315 5.61 -10.69 -2.89
C SER A 315 4.62 -11.26 -3.89
N GLU A 316 5.07 -12.07 -4.85
CA GLU A 316 4.24 -12.86 -5.75
C GLU A 316 3.48 -14.02 -5.07
N TRP A 317 3.79 -14.30 -3.81
CA TRP A 317 3.05 -15.23 -2.94
C TRP A 317 2.23 -14.51 -1.89
N GLY A 318 2.33 -13.17 -1.81
CA GLY A 318 1.76 -12.38 -0.73
C GLY A 318 2.54 -12.49 0.59
N GLU A 319 3.85 -12.70 0.54
CA GLU A 319 4.68 -12.75 1.74
C GLU A 319 4.59 -11.45 2.54
N GLU A 320 4.44 -11.59 3.85
CA GLU A 320 4.38 -10.49 4.82
C GLU A 320 5.76 -10.10 5.34
N GLY A 321 5.90 -8.84 5.74
CA GLY A 321 7.12 -8.32 6.33
C GLY A 321 6.96 -6.84 6.69
N ILE A 322 7.24 -6.50 7.94
CA ILE A 322 7.11 -5.14 8.46
C ILE A 322 8.48 -4.54 8.70
N LYS A 323 8.73 -3.36 8.14
CA LYS A 323 9.94 -2.59 8.43
C LYS A 323 9.94 -2.19 9.91
N ALA A 324 10.95 -2.61 10.65
CA ALA A 324 11.10 -2.20 12.04
C ALA A 324 11.80 -0.82 12.10
N PRO A 325 11.65 -0.07 13.21
CA PRO A 325 12.31 1.23 13.35
C PRO A 325 13.84 1.17 13.29
N ASP A 326 14.43 0.02 13.66
CA ASP A 326 15.88 -0.17 13.83
C ASP A 326 16.49 -1.26 12.93
N ASN A 327 15.67 -1.98 12.14
CA ASN A 327 16.15 -3.02 11.23
C ASN A 327 15.14 -3.38 10.12
N ASP A 328 15.65 -4.04 9.08
CA ASP A 328 14.89 -4.46 7.89
C ASP A 328 14.82 -5.99 7.73
N TYR A 329 15.10 -6.78 8.78
CA TYR A 329 15.26 -8.24 8.63
C TYR A 329 14.00 -8.92 8.11
N ALA A 330 12.82 -8.48 8.55
CA ALA A 330 11.53 -8.99 8.09
C ALA A 330 11.27 -8.73 6.59
N LEU A 331 11.98 -7.79 5.96
CA LEU A 331 11.88 -7.53 4.54
C LEU A 331 12.71 -8.51 3.71
N ARG A 332 13.66 -9.23 4.32
CA ARG A 332 14.72 -9.99 3.65
C ARG A 332 14.67 -11.49 4.02
N PRO A 333 13.52 -12.18 3.90
CA PRO A 333 13.38 -13.57 4.29
C PRO A 333 14.24 -14.50 3.42
N CYS A 334 14.60 -15.65 3.98
CA CYS A 334 15.16 -16.78 3.25
C CYS A 334 14.06 -17.80 2.96
N PHE A 335 13.92 -18.22 1.71
CA PHE A 335 12.95 -19.25 1.32
C PHE A 335 13.67 -20.50 0.83
N GLU A 336 13.28 -21.67 1.30
CA GLU A 336 13.89 -22.93 0.85
C GLU A 336 13.50 -23.28 -0.60
N SER A 337 12.30 -22.95 -1.03
CA SER A 337 11.79 -23.23 -2.37
C SER A 337 10.67 -22.26 -2.78
N PRO A 338 10.38 -22.13 -4.08
CA PRO A 338 9.22 -21.38 -4.57
C PRO A 338 7.89 -21.87 -4.00
N LYS A 339 6.97 -20.94 -3.69
CA LYS A 339 5.63 -21.23 -3.12
C LYS A 339 4.49 -20.71 -4.02
N PRO A 340 4.41 -21.10 -5.31
CA PRO A 340 3.39 -20.57 -6.21
C PRO A 340 1.98 -20.85 -5.70
N ASN A 341 1.10 -19.87 -5.84
CA ASN A 341 -0.31 -19.95 -5.45
C ASN A 341 -1.21 -19.31 -6.52
N GLU A 342 -2.51 -19.19 -6.25
CA GLU A 342 -3.48 -18.56 -7.16
C GLU A 342 -3.07 -17.13 -7.56
N PHE A 343 -2.55 -16.36 -6.60
CA PHE A 343 -2.09 -15.00 -6.86
C PHE A 343 -0.83 -14.99 -7.77
N THR A 344 0.06 -15.96 -7.63
CA THR A 344 1.19 -16.14 -8.55
C THR A 344 0.71 -16.42 -9.97
N GLN A 345 -0.34 -17.23 -10.14
CA GLN A 345 -0.91 -17.49 -11.47
C GLN A 345 -1.53 -16.21 -12.07
N TYR A 346 -2.19 -15.40 -11.25
CA TYR A 346 -2.69 -14.08 -11.66
C TYR A 346 -1.56 -13.16 -12.15
N LEU A 347 -0.45 -13.06 -11.40
CA LEU A 347 0.71 -12.26 -11.79
C LEU A 347 1.36 -12.76 -13.09
N ARG A 348 1.52 -14.07 -13.26
CA ARG A 348 2.03 -14.67 -14.49
C ARG A 348 1.21 -14.25 -15.72
N ARG A 349 -0.11 -14.17 -15.59
CA ARG A 349 -1.00 -13.70 -16.66
C ARG A 349 -0.77 -12.21 -16.95
N LEU A 350 -0.72 -11.36 -15.93
CA LEU A 350 -0.43 -9.93 -16.08
C LEU A 350 0.91 -9.67 -16.78
N ILE A 351 1.96 -10.40 -16.38
CA ILE A 351 3.30 -10.34 -16.97
C ILE A 351 3.23 -10.67 -18.47
N SER A 352 2.62 -11.80 -18.82
CA SER A 352 2.45 -12.26 -20.21
C SER A 352 1.72 -11.25 -21.08
N PHE A 353 0.65 -10.63 -20.56
CA PHE A 353 -0.08 -9.60 -21.31
C PHE A 353 0.73 -8.32 -21.48
N ARG A 354 1.38 -7.85 -20.41
CA ARG A 354 2.20 -6.65 -20.50
C ARG A 354 3.32 -6.80 -21.53
N GLN A 355 4.05 -7.90 -21.50
CA GLN A 355 5.17 -8.15 -22.43
C GLN A 355 4.75 -8.19 -23.90
N LYS A 356 3.48 -8.52 -24.18
CA LYS A 356 2.92 -8.54 -25.54
C LYS A 356 2.29 -7.21 -25.96
N SER A 357 1.97 -6.33 -25.00
CA SER A 357 1.27 -5.08 -25.26
C SER A 357 2.22 -3.89 -25.43
N ASP A 358 2.18 -3.31 -26.62
CA ASP A 358 2.85 -2.05 -26.93
C ASP A 358 2.22 -0.88 -26.16
N ALA A 359 0.90 -0.84 -26.01
CA ALA A 359 0.21 0.17 -25.22
C ALA A 359 0.58 0.11 -23.74
N LEU A 360 0.66 -1.08 -23.12
CA LEU A 360 1.01 -1.19 -21.70
C LEU A 360 2.49 -0.85 -21.46
N CYS A 361 3.40 -1.16 -22.40
CA CYS A 361 4.81 -0.84 -22.28
C CYS A 361 5.13 0.63 -22.62
N ASN A 362 4.61 1.15 -23.74
CA ASN A 362 5.01 2.42 -24.35
C ASN A 362 3.89 3.45 -24.48
N GLY A 363 2.64 3.06 -24.27
CA GLY A 363 1.49 3.91 -24.55
C GLY A 363 1.37 5.11 -23.61
N SER A 364 0.83 6.20 -24.16
CA SER A 364 0.43 7.39 -23.40
C SER A 364 -0.60 7.04 -22.33
N TYR A 365 -0.70 7.84 -21.28
CA TYR A 365 -1.64 7.64 -20.18
C TYR A 365 -2.69 8.75 -20.14
N ARG A 366 -3.95 8.38 -19.83
CA ARG A 366 -5.05 9.32 -19.59
C ARG A 366 -6.11 8.70 -18.67
N ASN A 367 -6.64 9.47 -17.73
CA ASN A 367 -7.83 9.07 -16.97
C ASN A 367 -9.10 9.13 -17.82
N VAL A 368 -9.93 8.09 -17.74
CA VAL A 368 -11.24 8.01 -18.41
C VAL A 368 -12.36 8.20 -17.40
N LEU A 369 -12.31 7.49 -16.26
CA LEU A 369 -13.29 7.60 -15.19
C LEU A 369 -12.59 7.40 -13.85
N ILE A 370 -12.90 8.25 -12.87
CA ILE A 370 -12.35 8.15 -11.52
C ILE A 370 -13.49 8.30 -10.52
N THR A 371 -13.55 7.38 -9.57
CA THR A 371 -14.32 7.51 -8.33
C THR A 371 -13.38 7.24 -7.15
N ASN A 372 -13.89 7.31 -5.92
CA ASN A 372 -13.13 6.86 -4.75
C ASN A 372 -12.69 5.39 -4.85
N ARG A 373 -13.47 4.55 -5.54
CA ARG A 373 -13.34 3.08 -5.50
C ARG A 373 -13.07 2.43 -6.84
N GLN A 374 -13.28 3.15 -7.94
CA GLN A 374 -13.06 2.67 -9.30
C GLN A 374 -12.21 3.63 -10.10
N LEU A 375 -11.32 3.07 -10.92
CA LEU A 375 -10.44 3.83 -11.81
C LEU A 375 -10.45 3.15 -13.17
N ILE A 376 -10.78 3.92 -14.20
CA ILE A 376 -10.61 3.51 -15.59
C ILE A 376 -9.63 4.48 -16.24
N PHE A 377 -8.53 3.96 -16.77
CA PHE A 377 -7.56 4.73 -17.52
C PHE A 377 -7.23 4.09 -18.86
N GLU A 378 -6.76 4.91 -19.79
CA GLU A 378 -6.38 4.54 -21.13
C GLU A 378 -4.85 4.45 -21.24
N ARG A 379 -4.39 3.38 -21.91
CA ARG A 379 -3.05 3.26 -22.46
C ARG A 379 -3.16 3.18 -23.97
N LYS A 380 -2.38 3.99 -24.70
CA LYS A 380 -2.51 4.06 -26.17
C LYS A 380 -1.20 4.35 -26.89
N THR A 381 -0.94 3.61 -27.96
CA THR A 381 0.03 3.95 -29.01
C THR A 381 -0.70 4.12 -30.35
N ASP A 382 0.04 4.34 -31.43
CA ASP A 382 -0.53 4.34 -32.79
C ASP A 382 -1.01 2.95 -33.23
N ARG A 383 -0.55 1.89 -32.55
CA ARG A 383 -0.82 0.49 -32.93
C ARG A 383 -1.85 -0.19 -32.04
N GLU A 384 -1.95 0.22 -30.78
CA GLU A 384 -2.75 -0.47 -29.79
C GLU A 384 -3.42 0.53 -28.85
N ARG A 385 -4.67 0.22 -28.47
CA ARG A 385 -5.44 0.99 -27.49
C ARG A 385 -6.00 0.03 -26.45
N VAL A 386 -5.79 0.36 -25.18
CA VAL A 386 -6.20 -0.45 -24.03
C VAL A 386 -6.89 0.42 -22.99
N PHE A 387 -8.03 -0.04 -22.49
CA PHE A 387 -8.59 0.44 -21.24
C PHE A 387 -8.25 -0.51 -20.11
N VAL A 388 -7.81 0.04 -18.98
CA VAL A 388 -7.62 -0.69 -17.74
C VAL A 388 -8.69 -0.21 -16.78
N ALA A 389 -9.54 -1.12 -16.34
CA ALA A 389 -10.63 -0.81 -15.42
C ALA A 389 -10.44 -1.57 -14.10
N ILE A 390 -10.35 -0.82 -13.00
CA ILE A 390 -10.05 -1.33 -11.66
C ILE A 390 -11.25 -1.06 -10.77
N ASN A 391 -11.68 -2.08 -10.02
CA ASN A 391 -12.66 -1.95 -8.96
C ASN A 391 -12.05 -2.39 -7.63
N ALA A 392 -11.82 -1.45 -6.71
CA ALA A 392 -11.30 -1.73 -5.38
C ALA A 392 -12.40 -2.14 -4.38
N GLU A 393 -13.68 -2.06 -4.78
CA GLU A 393 -14.83 -2.34 -3.91
C GLU A 393 -15.20 -3.84 -3.88
N ASN A 394 -15.90 -4.24 -2.82
CA ASN A 394 -16.42 -5.59 -2.63
C ASN A 394 -17.77 -5.86 -3.33
N SER A 395 -18.19 -4.98 -4.23
CA SER A 395 -19.47 -5.05 -4.93
C SER A 395 -19.27 -4.84 -6.44
N ASP A 396 -20.21 -5.35 -7.23
CA ASP A 396 -20.27 -5.05 -8.66
C ASP A 396 -20.44 -3.54 -8.85
N PHE A 397 -19.73 -2.96 -9.82
CA PHE A 397 -19.87 -1.56 -10.21
C PHE A 397 -20.14 -1.46 -11.70
N THR A 398 -21.12 -0.65 -12.10
CA THR A 398 -21.37 -0.35 -13.53
C THR A 398 -20.94 1.08 -13.84
N ALA A 399 -19.80 1.20 -14.53
CA ALA A 399 -19.33 2.47 -15.06
C ALA A 399 -20.23 2.92 -16.21
N ASN A 400 -20.62 4.19 -16.21
CA ASN A 400 -21.35 4.82 -17.32
C ASN A 400 -20.52 5.99 -17.83
N HIS A 401 -20.01 5.92 -19.05
CA HIS A 401 -19.20 6.97 -19.64
C HIS A 401 -19.26 6.93 -21.17
N GLY A 402 -19.36 8.10 -21.82
CA GLY A 402 -19.56 8.19 -23.27
C GLY A 402 -18.44 7.58 -24.12
N GLU A 403 -17.24 7.45 -23.56
CA GLU A 403 -16.09 6.84 -24.22
C GLU A 403 -16.01 5.31 -24.10
N LEU A 404 -16.85 4.69 -23.26
CA LEU A 404 -16.93 3.23 -23.13
C LEU A 404 -17.72 2.64 -24.30
N GLN A 405 -17.19 2.76 -25.51
CA GLN A 405 -17.86 2.37 -26.75
C GLN A 405 -16.91 1.56 -27.62
N GLY A 406 -17.43 0.54 -28.31
CA GLY A 406 -16.67 -0.26 -29.29
C GLY A 406 -16.43 -1.70 -28.86
N GLU A 407 -15.87 -2.48 -29.78
CA GLU A 407 -15.53 -3.88 -29.55
C GLU A 407 -14.21 -4.00 -28.80
N VAL A 408 -14.23 -4.79 -27.73
CA VAL A 408 -13.07 -5.05 -26.88
C VAL A 408 -12.94 -6.53 -26.54
N GLN A 409 -11.72 -6.93 -26.18
CA GLN A 409 -11.42 -8.20 -25.54
C GLN A 409 -10.86 -7.94 -24.14
N ASP A 410 -11.46 -8.53 -23.10
CA ASP A 410 -10.83 -8.57 -21.79
C ASP A 410 -9.75 -9.66 -21.77
N LEU A 411 -8.49 -9.27 -21.57
CA LEU A 411 -7.39 -10.22 -21.52
C LEU A 411 -7.45 -11.12 -20.26
N LEU A 412 -8.01 -10.62 -19.15
CA LEU A 412 -8.10 -11.37 -17.90
C LEU A 412 -9.36 -12.26 -17.82
N GLY A 413 -10.50 -11.82 -18.34
CA GLY A 413 -11.69 -12.66 -18.46
C GLY A 413 -11.66 -13.60 -19.68
N GLY A 414 -11.05 -13.16 -20.78
CA GLY A 414 -11.01 -13.87 -22.06
C GLY A 414 -12.20 -13.59 -22.98
N GLU A 415 -13.24 -12.92 -22.49
CA GLU A 415 -14.41 -12.55 -23.28
C GLU A 415 -14.14 -11.44 -24.29
N ARG A 416 -14.80 -11.56 -25.45
CA ARG A 416 -15.00 -10.45 -26.39
C ARG A 416 -16.40 -9.92 -26.24
N PHE A 417 -16.55 -8.61 -26.16
CA PHE A 417 -17.85 -7.96 -26.05
C PHE A 417 -17.80 -6.54 -26.60
N HIS A 418 -19.00 -5.98 -26.82
CA HIS A 418 -19.16 -4.61 -27.27
C HIS A 418 -19.62 -3.73 -26.12
N MET A 419 -18.88 -2.66 -25.82
CA MET A 419 -19.29 -1.66 -24.83
C MET A 419 -20.26 -0.67 -25.49
N ASN A 420 -21.39 -0.39 -24.82
CA ASN A 420 -22.45 0.51 -25.30
C ASN A 420 -22.63 1.73 -24.36
N GLY A 421 -21.52 2.29 -23.88
CA GLY A 421 -21.47 3.38 -22.90
C GLY A 421 -21.43 2.89 -21.46
N GLN A 422 -21.39 1.57 -21.26
CA GLN A 422 -21.40 0.90 -19.97
C GLN A 422 -20.34 -0.18 -19.88
N LEU A 423 -19.77 -0.35 -18.69
CA LEU A 423 -18.85 -1.43 -18.35
C LEU A 423 -19.11 -1.91 -16.92
N THR A 424 -19.30 -3.22 -16.75
CA THR A 424 -19.53 -3.82 -15.43
C THR A 424 -18.25 -4.44 -14.90
N LEU A 425 -17.82 -3.99 -13.72
CA LEU A 425 -16.65 -4.47 -13.00
C LEU A 425 -17.08 -5.32 -11.81
N LYS A 426 -16.46 -6.48 -11.66
CA LYS A 426 -16.67 -7.37 -10.50
C LYS A 426 -15.93 -6.86 -9.26
N PRO A 427 -16.29 -7.31 -8.04
CA PRO A 427 -15.59 -6.98 -6.82
C PRO A 427 -14.09 -7.24 -6.94
N TYR A 428 -13.26 -6.31 -6.46
CA TYR A 428 -11.79 -6.47 -6.41
C TYR A 428 -11.14 -6.84 -7.75
N SER A 429 -11.77 -6.47 -8.87
CA SER A 429 -11.35 -6.93 -10.20
C SER A 429 -10.52 -5.89 -10.95
N VAL A 430 -9.75 -6.40 -11.91
CA VAL A 430 -9.09 -5.63 -12.96
C VAL A 430 -9.49 -6.24 -14.29
N GLN A 431 -9.94 -5.41 -15.22
CA GLN A 431 -10.18 -5.78 -16.61
C GLN A 431 -9.18 -5.03 -17.49
N ILE A 432 -8.58 -5.74 -18.45
CA ILE A 432 -7.62 -5.18 -19.41
C ILE A 432 -8.26 -5.33 -20.78
N LEU A 433 -8.88 -4.25 -21.25
CA LEU A 433 -9.75 -4.23 -22.43
C LEU A 433 -8.97 -3.72 -23.64
N VAL A 434 -8.58 -4.63 -24.53
CA VAL A 434 -7.92 -4.28 -25.79
C VAL A 434 -8.98 -3.99 -26.85
N PHE A 435 -8.85 -2.85 -27.54
CA PHE A 435 -9.73 -2.47 -28.64
C PHE A 435 -9.34 -3.15 -29.94
N ASP A 436 -10.32 -3.28 -30.85
CA ASP A 436 -10.12 -3.85 -32.18
C ASP A 436 -9.38 -5.20 -32.16
N PRO A 437 -9.84 -6.19 -31.36
CA PRO A 437 -9.08 -7.40 -31.07
C PRO A 437 -8.72 -8.23 -32.31
N ALA A 438 -9.46 -8.06 -33.41
CA ALA A 438 -9.14 -8.67 -34.70
C ALA A 438 -7.77 -8.22 -35.27
N SER A 439 -7.29 -7.03 -34.88
CA SER A 439 -5.99 -6.49 -35.27
C SER A 439 -4.83 -7.00 -34.39
N HIS A 440 -5.14 -7.73 -33.31
CA HIS A 440 -4.19 -8.20 -32.31
C HIS A 440 -4.27 -9.73 -32.11
N PRO A 441 -3.92 -10.53 -33.13
CA PRO A 441 -4.01 -11.99 -33.07
C PRO A 441 -3.13 -12.63 -31.99
N GLU A 442 -2.11 -11.92 -31.49
CA GLU A 442 -1.27 -12.30 -30.35
C GLU A 442 -2.05 -12.53 -29.05
N TYR A 443 -3.29 -12.00 -28.97
CA TYR A 443 -4.21 -12.18 -27.85
C TYR A 443 -5.29 -13.25 -28.11
N ASP A 444 -5.26 -13.96 -29.23
CA ASP A 444 -6.32 -14.92 -29.55
C ASP A 444 -6.27 -16.20 -28.69
N SER A 445 -7.47 -16.76 -28.47
CA SER A 445 -7.83 -17.82 -27.52
C SER A 445 -7.00 -19.12 -27.60
N ALA A 446 -6.40 -19.47 -28.73
CA ALA A 446 -5.48 -20.61 -28.83
C ALA A 446 -4.21 -20.41 -27.98
N CYS A 447 -3.79 -19.15 -27.77
CA CYS A 447 -2.72 -18.77 -26.88
C CYS A 447 -3.19 -18.53 -25.44
N ILE A 448 -4.49 -18.58 -25.14
CA ILE A 448 -5.06 -18.41 -23.78
C ILE A 448 -5.45 -19.79 -23.20
N HIS A 449 -5.91 -20.74 -24.02
CA HIS A 449 -6.34 -22.08 -23.58
C HIS A 449 -5.19 -23.01 -23.14
N ALA A 450 -3.99 -22.88 -23.70
CA ALA A 450 -2.82 -23.65 -23.26
C ALA A 450 -2.42 -23.39 -21.78
N TRP A 451 -2.97 -22.34 -21.16
CA TRP A 451 -2.63 -21.89 -19.81
C TRP A 451 -3.58 -22.43 -18.74
N ASN A 452 -4.73 -22.98 -19.14
CA ASN A 452 -5.74 -23.57 -18.25
C ASN A 452 -5.66 -25.12 -18.20
N GLU A 453 -4.80 -25.75 -19.01
CA GLU A 453 -4.77 -27.22 -19.16
C GLU A 453 -3.74 -27.97 -18.30
N LYS A 454 -3.06 -27.30 -17.36
CA LYS A 454 -2.39 -28.00 -16.25
C LYS A 454 -3.04 -27.59 -14.94
N GLU A 455 -3.80 -28.55 -14.42
CA GLU A 455 -4.55 -28.54 -13.15
C GLU A 455 -5.94 -27.90 -13.26
N THR A 456 -6.90 -28.74 -13.65
CA THR A 456 -8.28 -28.65 -13.17
C THR A 456 -8.28 -28.39 -11.66
N VAL A 457 -8.57 -27.16 -11.27
CA VAL A 457 -9.04 -26.85 -9.92
C VAL A 457 -10.42 -27.50 -9.79
N GLN A 458 -10.47 -28.57 -8.99
CA GLN A 458 -11.73 -29.08 -8.46
C GLN A 458 -12.45 -27.92 -7.78
N SER A 459 -13.69 -27.72 -8.18
CA SER A 459 -14.70 -26.97 -7.43
C SER A 459 -14.56 -27.23 -5.93
N CYS A 460 -14.23 -26.20 -5.15
CA CYS A 460 -14.40 -26.25 -3.70
C CYS A 460 -15.89 -26.16 -3.38
N ASP A 461 -16.56 -27.30 -3.42
CA ASP A 461 -17.75 -27.58 -2.64
C ASP A 461 -17.40 -28.57 -1.52
N ALA A 462 -17.97 -28.30 -0.35
CA ALA A 462 -18.09 -29.13 0.86
C ALA A 462 -16.89 -29.21 1.84
N LEU A 463 -16.90 -28.31 2.83
CA LEU A 463 -16.77 -28.72 4.23
C LEU A 463 -18.02 -28.30 5.01
N ASP A 464 -18.85 -29.32 5.18
CA ASP A 464 -19.88 -29.61 6.16
C ASP A 464 -20.96 -28.56 6.51
N SER A 465 -22.14 -28.88 6.00
CA SER A 465 -23.44 -28.33 6.31
C SER A 465 -24.03 -28.99 7.55
N SER A 466 -24.36 -28.21 8.58
CA SER A 466 -25.53 -28.51 9.40
C SER A 466 -26.16 -27.24 9.96
N SER A 467 -27.05 -26.62 9.18
CA SER A 467 -28.33 -26.09 9.65
C SER A 467 -29.13 -25.52 8.49
N GLU A 468 -30.15 -26.31 8.12
CA GLU A 468 -31.44 -25.90 7.55
C GLU A 468 -31.47 -24.72 6.58
N SER A 469 -31.46 -25.04 5.29
CA SER A 469 -32.01 -24.20 4.24
C SER A 469 -33.52 -24.04 4.44
N ARG A 470 -33.94 -22.85 4.88
CA ARG A 470 -35.27 -22.33 4.55
C ARG A 470 -35.11 -21.28 3.46
N GLN A 471 -35.63 -21.60 2.28
CA GLN A 471 -36.00 -20.60 1.29
C GLN A 471 -36.90 -19.56 1.96
N ASP A 472 -36.41 -18.34 2.15
CA ASP A 472 -37.28 -17.18 2.34
C ASP A 472 -37.06 -16.28 1.11
N GLN A 473 -37.87 -16.51 0.09
CA GLN A 473 -38.24 -15.47 -0.86
C GLN A 473 -39.08 -14.45 -0.06
N THR A 474 -38.45 -13.66 0.79
CA THR A 474 -39.10 -12.52 1.42
C THR A 474 -38.87 -11.31 0.50
N GLU A 475 -39.97 -10.77 -0.04
CA GLU A 475 -40.03 -9.42 -0.58
C GLU A 475 -39.27 -8.49 0.37
N ARG A 476 -38.08 -8.00 -0.04
CA ARG A 476 -37.35 -7.03 0.77
C ARG A 476 -38.12 -5.71 0.72
N LEU A 477 -38.75 -5.37 1.84
CA LEU A 477 -39.47 -4.11 2.07
C LEU A 477 -38.59 -2.91 1.69
N SER A 478 -39.18 -1.92 1.02
CA SER A 478 -38.51 -0.65 0.77
C SER A 478 -38.50 0.20 2.05
N LEU A 479 -37.43 0.98 2.29
CA LEU A 479 -37.42 1.97 3.37
C LEU A 479 -38.55 2.99 3.20
N SER A 480 -38.91 3.34 1.95
CA SER A 480 -40.04 4.22 1.63
C SER A 480 -41.40 3.72 2.13
N ASP A 481 -41.51 2.41 2.40
CA ASP A 481 -42.77 1.77 2.79
C ASP A 481 -42.85 1.59 4.33
N LEU A 482 -41.85 2.10 5.06
CA LEU A 482 -41.74 1.97 6.51
C LEU A 482 -41.78 3.32 7.18
N THR A 483 -42.58 3.43 8.24
CA THR A 483 -42.45 4.56 9.16
C THR A 483 -41.23 4.36 10.05
N VAL A 484 -40.24 5.25 9.97
CA VAL A 484 -39.07 5.21 10.85
C VAL A 484 -39.36 6.02 12.12
N VAL A 485 -39.12 5.43 13.28
CA VAL A 485 -39.35 6.02 14.59
C VAL A 485 -38.04 6.10 15.36
N LEU A 486 -37.56 7.31 15.63
CA LEU A 486 -36.39 7.56 16.47
C LEU A 486 -36.79 7.57 17.96
N GLY A 487 -36.25 6.63 18.73
CA GLY A 487 -36.53 6.45 20.15
C GLY A 487 -35.86 7.46 21.09
N SER A 488 -35.50 8.65 20.61
CA SER A 488 -34.64 9.59 21.32
C SER A 488 -35.06 11.05 21.10
N ALA A 489 -35.11 11.83 22.18
CA ALA A 489 -35.34 13.28 22.14
C ALA A 489 -34.10 14.10 21.70
N SER A 490 -32.98 13.47 21.35
CA SER A 490 -31.73 14.16 21.01
C SER A 490 -31.85 14.86 19.65
N PRO A 491 -31.72 16.19 19.57
CA PRO A 491 -31.73 16.92 18.29
C PRO A 491 -30.63 16.44 17.35
N ARG A 492 -29.46 16.12 17.90
CA ARG A 492 -28.28 15.63 17.14
C ARG A 492 -28.55 14.32 16.41
N ARG A 493 -29.30 13.39 17.03
CA ARG A 493 -29.65 12.11 16.41
C ARG A 493 -30.67 12.29 15.28
N THR A 494 -31.56 13.26 15.44
CA THR A 494 -32.52 13.69 14.40
C THR A 494 -31.74 14.24 13.21
N GLU A 495 -30.83 15.19 13.44
CA GLU A 495 -29.98 15.80 12.41
C GLU A 495 -29.19 14.75 11.62
N LEU A 496 -28.58 13.77 12.30
CA LEU A 496 -27.82 12.69 11.66
C LEU A 496 -28.68 11.81 10.74
N LEU A 497 -29.91 11.47 11.13
CA LEU A 497 -30.82 10.71 10.28
C LEU A 497 -31.30 11.54 9.09
N THR A 498 -31.64 12.82 9.31
CA THR A 498 -32.05 13.73 8.24
C THR A 498 -30.92 13.96 7.23
N GLN A 499 -29.67 14.06 7.68
CA GLN A 499 -28.50 14.24 6.82
C GLN A 499 -28.35 13.12 5.78
N VAL A 500 -28.75 11.89 6.11
CA VAL A 500 -28.69 10.73 5.20
C VAL A 500 -30.02 10.47 4.47
N GLY A 501 -30.96 11.42 4.54
CA GLY A 501 -32.25 11.33 3.84
C GLY A 501 -33.25 10.37 4.48
N ILE A 502 -33.07 9.99 5.75
CA ILE A 502 -34.03 9.14 6.47
C ILE A 502 -35.08 10.03 7.14
N GLU A 503 -36.26 10.10 6.53
CA GLU A 503 -37.44 10.69 7.15
C GLU A 503 -37.87 9.85 8.35
N HIS A 504 -38.12 10.50 9.50
CA HIS A 504 -38.44 9.80 10.74
C HIS A 504 -39.33 10.63 11.66
N THR A 505 -40.04 9.93 12.55
CA THR A 505 -40.82 10.51 13.65
C THR A 505 -40.07 10.32 14.96
N VAL A 506 -40.06 11.35 15.81
CA VAL A 506 -39.42 11.27 17.12
C VAL A 506 -40.43 10.83 18.18
N LEU A 507 -40.16 9.70 18.86
CA LEU A 507 -40.91 9.25 20.03
C LEU A 507 -39.91 8.87 21.14
N PRO A 508 -39.62 9.76 22.10
CA PRO A 508 -38.68 9.47 23.17
C PRO A 508 -39.17 8.33 24.07
N SER A 509 -38.28 7.40 24.44
CA SER A 509 -38.59 6.37 25.42
C SER A 509 -38.89 6.98 26.80
N SER A 510 -39.89 6.42 27.49
CA SER A 510 -40.23 6.76 28.88
C SER A 510 -39.89 5.64 29.86
N CYS A 511 -39.09 4.65 29.46
CA CYS A 511 -38.74 3.52 30.34
C CYS A 511 -37.71 3.92 31.40
N GLU A 512 -37.85 3.35 32.60
CA GLU A 512 -36.78 3.38 33.60
C GLU A 512 -35.58 2.55 33.10
N GLU A 513 -34.42 3.19 33.01
CA GLU A 513 -33.17 2.57 32.56
C GLU A 513 -32.66 1.59 33.62
N ARG A 514 -32.47 0.32 33.24
CA ARG A 514 -31.90 -0.72 34.11
C ARG A 514 -30.58 -1.19 33.53
N ILE A 515 -29.53 -1.18 34.34
CA ILE A 515 -28.19 -1.61 33.91
C ILE A 515 -27.82 -2.88 34.68
N THR A 516 -27.49 -3.95 33.97
CA THR A 516 -27.13 -5.26 34.55
C THR A 516 -25.65 -5.62 34.41
N SER A 517 -24.91 -4.89 33.57
CA SER A 517 -23.47 -5.06 33.35
C SER A 517 -22.68 -3.83 33.77
N SER A 518 -21.38 -4.02 34.03
CA SER A 518 -20.41 -2.93 34.23
C SER A 518 -19.56 -2.67 32.98
N ARG A 519 -19.69 -3.47 31.91
CA ARG A 519 -18.91 -3.33 30.67
C ARG A 519 -19.55 -2.30 29.74
N PRO A 520 -18.84 -1.23 29.33
CA PRO A 520 -19.42 -0.14 28.53
C PRO A 520 -20.20 -0.60 27.29
N GLU A 521 -19.68 -1.58 26.55
CA GLU A 521 -20.30 -2.15 25.35
C GLU A 521 -21.63 -2.87 25.64
N GLU A 522 -21.69 -3.64 26.73
CA GLU A 522 -22.91 -4.34 27.14
C GLU A 522 -23.96 -3.35 27.67
N VAL A 523 -23.52 -2.33 28.41
CA VAL A 523 -24.39 -1.28 28.97
C VAL A 523 -25.09 -0.51 27.84
N VAL A 524 -24.37 -0.02 26.84
CA VAL A 524 -25.01 0.76 25.77
C VAL A 524 -25.95 -0.07 24.92
N GLN A 525 -25.64 -1.35 24.69
CA GLN A 525 -26.54 -2.26 23.98
C GLN A 525 -27.82 -2.53 24.78
N GLU A 526 -27.70 -2.76 26.09
CA GLU A 526 -28.84 -2.97 26.98
C GLU A 526 -29.75 -1.73 27.02
N LEU A 527 -29.18 -0.54 27.21
CA LEU A 527 -29.92 0.72 27.25
C LEU A 527 -30.58 1.04 25.90
N ALA A 528 -29.86 0.87 24.79
CA ALA A 528 -30.42 1.08 23.46
C ALA A 528 -31.58 0.13 23.16
N ARG A 529 -31.48 -1.14 23.59
CA ARG A 529 -32.54 -2.14 23.45
C ARG A 529 -33.76 -1.80 24.30
N GLN A 530 -33.59 -1.44 25.57
CA GLN A 530 -34.71 -1.05 26.45
C GLN A 530 -35.48 0.15 25.88
N LYS A 531 -34.76 1.15 25.34
CA LYS A 531 -35.36 2.31 24.68
C LYS A 531 -36.13 1.91 23.42
N ALA A 532 -35.55 1.05 22.58
CA ALA A 532 -36.22 0.56 21.38
C ALA A 532 -37.49 -0.26 21.74
N GLU A 533 -37.42 -1.16 22.73
CA GLU A 533 -38.55 -2.01 23.13
C GLU A 533 -39.73 -1.20 23.71
N ASN A 534 -39.45 -0.18 24.51
CA ASN A 534 -40.47 0.73 25.04
C ASN A 534 -41.18 1.49 23.92
N VAL A 535 -40.41 2.05 22.98
CA VAL A 535 -40.93 2.80 21.84
C VAL A 535 -41.67 1.87 20.87
N TYR A 536 -41.15 0.69 20.63
CA TYR A 536 -41.74 -0.35 19.79
C TYR A 536 -43.11 -0.80 20.30
N SER A 537 -43.20 -1.16 21.58
CA SER A 537 -44.46 -1.59 22.19
C SER A 537 -45.52 -0.48 22.20
N THR A 538 -45.09 0.76 22.49
CA THR A 538 -45.97 1.94 22.47
C THR A 538 -46.47 2.25 21.06
N TRP A 539 -45.58 2.25 20.07
CA TRP A 539 -45.92 2.54 18.67
C TRP A 539 -46.85 1.48 18.08
N LYS A 540 -46.55 0.19 18.33
CA LYS A 540 -47.36 -0.94 17.85
C LYS A 540 -48.79 -0.90 18.39
N ALA A 541 -48.97 -0.49 19.65
CA ALA A 541 -50.29 -0.37 20.26
C ALA A 541 -51.09 0.80 19.68
N ALA A 542 -50.42 1.92 19.34
CA ALA A 542 -51.06 3.10 18.75
C ALA A 542 -51.36 2.94 17.25
N HIS A 543 -50.56 2.16 16.53
CA HIS A 543 -50.63 2.00 15.06
C HIS A 543 -50.73 0.52 14.64
N PRO A 544 -51.85 -0.17 14.95
CA PRO A 544 -51.99 -1.59 14.66
C PRO A 544 -51.98 -1.85 13.14
N GLY A 545 -51.10 -2.77 12.71
CA GLY A 545 -50.99 -3.20 11.32
C GLY A 545 -50.07 -2.33 10.43
N GLU A 546 -49.54 -1.23 10.95
CA GLU A 546 -48.55 -0.40 10.26
C GLU A 546 -47.18 -1.09 10.25
N SER A 547 -46.44 -0.97 9.14
CA SER A 547 -45.05 -1.44 9.06
C SER A 547 -44.11 -0.31 9.46
N PHE A 548 -43.25 -0.54 10.45
CA PHE A 548 -42.40 0.49 11.02
C PHE A 548 -41.05 -0.05 11.52
N LEU A 549 -40.08 0.86 11.62
CA LEU A 549 -38.74 0.60 12.14
C LEU A 549 -38.47 1.52 13.33
N VAL A 550 -38.19 0.97 14.50
CA VAL A 550 -37.73 1.74 15.66
C VAL A 550 -36.20 1.72 15.72
N ILE A 551 -35.61 2.90 15.92
CA ILE A 551 -34.18 3.08 16.19
C ILE A 551 -34.01 3.59 17.63
N GLY A 552 -33.61 2.69 18.53
CA GLY A 552 -33.16 3.04 19.88
C GLY A 552 -31.64 3.24 19.91
N SER A 553 -31.17 4.20 20.70
CA SER A 553 -29.74 4.49 20.82
C SER A 553 -29.38 5.04 22.20
N ASP A 554 -28.21 4.63 22.69
CA ASP A 554 -27.62 5.15 23.92
C ASP A 554 -26.10 5.33 23.81
N THR A 555 -25.52 6.24 24.58
CA THR A 555 -24.11 6.64 24.45
C THR A 555 -23.48 6.83 25.82
N VAL A 556 -22.33 6.19 26.04
CA VAL A 556 -21.52 6.35 27.26
C VAL A 556 -20.08 6.68 26.91
N VAL A 557 -19.43 7.44 27.79
CA VAL A 557 -17.98 7.66 27.75
C VAL A 557 -17.35 6.74 28.78
N ALA A 558 -16.24 6.09 28.45
CA ALA A 558 -15.48 5.27 29.38
C ALA A 558 -14.00 5.68 29.38
N ASN A 559 -13.42 5.81 30.56
CA ASN A 559 -12.01 6.08 30.76
C ASN A 559 -11.42 4.97 31.63
N ASN A 560 -10.37 4.29 31.15
CA ASN A 560 -9.77 3.12 31.83
C ASN A 560 -10.78 2.04 32.26
N GLY A 561 -11.80 1.79 31.44
CA GLY A 561 -12.87 0.82 31.72
C GLY A 561 -13.96 1.29 32.69
N GLN A 562 -13.86 2.52 33.24
CA GLN A 562 -14.88 3.11 34.09
C GLN A 562 -15.81 4.01 33.28
N ILE A 563 -17.13 3.76 33.37
CA ILE A 563 -18.15 4.57 32.71
C ILE A 563 -18.28 5.93 33.39
N LEU A 564 -18.17 7.00 32.60
CA LEU A 564 -18.42 8.38 32.97
C LEU A 564 -19.82 8.77 32.46
N GLY A 565 -20.77 8.84 33.40
CA GLY A 565 -22.13 9.29 33.14
C GLY A 565 -22.22 10.81 32.93
N LYS A 566 -23.43 11.35 33.13
CA LYS A 566 -23.65 12.80 33.16
C LYS A 566 -23.17 13.37 34.49
N PRO A 567 -22.55 14.56 34.52
CA PRO A 567 -22.08 15.14 35.76
C PRO A 567 -23.25 15.55 36.67
N SER A 568 -23.13 15.24 37.96
CA SER A 568 -24.09 15.65 39.01
C SER A 568 -24.03 17.15 39.34
N GLY A 569 -22.97 17.83 38.90
CA GLY A 569 -22.78 19.27 39.05
C GLY A 569 -21.40 19.72 38.57
N ARG A 570 -21.10 21.00 38.74
CA ARG A 570 -19.86 21.62 38.22
C ARG A 570 -18.57 20.96 38.74
N GLY A 571 -18.53 20.58 40.02
CA GLY A 571 -17.36 19.91 40.59
C GLY A 571 -17.10 18.54 39.96
N ASP A 572 -18.15 17.78 39.70
CA ASP A 572 -18.10 16.47 39.05
C ASP A 572 -17.66 16.59 37.58
N ALA A 573 -18.23 17.56 36.86
CA ALA A 573 -17.81 17.89 35.49
C ALA A 573 -16.33 18.27 35.40
N TYR A 574 -15.81 19.04 36.36
CA TYR A 574 -14.39 19.38 36.44
C TYR A 574 -13.51 18.14 36.58
N GLN A 575 -13.88 17.20 37.46
CA GLN A 575 -13.13 15.96 37.66
C GLN A 575 -13.17 15.06 36.42
N MET A 576 -14.33 14.93 35.78
CA MET A 576 -14.46 14.17 34.52
C MET A 576 -13.50 14.71 33.46
N ILE A 577 -13.57 16.01 33.14
CA ILE A 577 -12.71 16.63 32.12
C ILE A 577 -11.23 16.53 32.48
N SER A 578 -10.90 16.77 33.75
CA SER A 578 -9.52 16.66 34.25
C SER A 578 -8.96 15.24 34.12
N SER A 579 -9.82 14.21 34.17
CA SER A 579 -9.42 12.81 33.99
C SER A 579 -9.21 12.40 32.53
N LEU A 580 -9.83 13.13 31.59
CA LEU A 580 -9.79 12.83 30.16
C LEU A 580 -8.61 13.53 29.46
N GLN A 581 -8.15 14.66 29.98
CA GLN A 581 -7.03 15.39 29.38
C GLN A 581 -5.75 14.53 29.31
N ASN A 582 -4.99 14.65 28.22
CA ASN A 582 -3.73 13.93 27.99
C ASN A 582 -3.85 12.39 28.04
N HIS A 583 -5.06 11.87 27.89
CA HIS A 583 -5.36 10.44 27.82
C HIS A 583 -6.27 10.18 26.63
N ILE A 584 -6.25 8.93 26.16
CA ILE A 584 -7.21 8.44 25.17
C ILE A 584 -8.34 7.76 25.95
N HIS A 585 -9.57 8.20 25.73
CA HIS A 585 -10.77 7.57 26.28
C HIS A 585 -11.69 7.07 25.17
N GLN A 586 -12.58 6.15 25.53
CA GLN A 586 -13.49 5.51 24.59
C GLN A 586 -14.89 6.11 24.71
N VAL A 587 -15.55 6.30 23.58
CA VAL A 587 -16.98 6.61 23.51
C VAL A 587 -17.68 5.44 22.83
N TYR A 588 -18.65 4.85 23.53
CA TYR A 588 -19.46 3.74 23.03
C TYR A 588 -20.85 4.26 22.72
N THR A 589 -21.37 3.92 21.54
CA THR A 589 -22.79 4.11 21.23
C THR A 589 -23.42 2.77 20.84
N GLY A 590 -24.44 2.39 21.61
CA GLY A 590 -25.29 1.24 21.33
C GLY A 590 -26.47 1.65 20.47
N VAL A 591 -26.87 0.78 19.56
CA VAL A 591 -28.04 0.95 18.70
C VAL A 591 -28.86 -0.33 18.69
N SER A 592 -30.18 -0.19 18.80
CA SER A 592 -31.13 -1.27 18.61
C SER A 592 -32.13 -0.90 17.51
N LEU A 593 -32.22 -1.77 16.50
CA LEU A 593 -33.11 -1.65 15.37
C LEU A 593 -34.22 -2.70 15.52
N MET A 594 -35.48 -2.26 15.59
CA MET A 594 -36.64 -3.16 15.69
C MET A 594 -37.60 -2.90 14.53
N LEU A 595 -37.69 -3.86 13.61
CA LEU A 595 -38.56 -3.81 12.44
C LEU A 595 -39.81 -4.65 12.67
N TYR A 596 -40.98 -4.06 12.38
CA TYR A 596 -42.25 -4.75 12.29
C TYR A 596 -42.86 -4.54 10.90
N ASN A 597 -43.30 -5.63 10.25
CA ASN A 597 -43.90 -5.58 8.91
C ASN A 597 -45.36 -6.05 8.89
N GLY A 598 -46.09 -5.86 9.99
CA GLY A 598 -47.46 -6.35 10.16
C GLY A 598 -47.58 -7.81 10.59
N THR A 599 -46.59 -8.68 10.28
CA THR A 599 -46.66 -10.12 10.59
C THR A 599 -45.43 -10.67 11.31
N LYS A 600 -44.23 -10.20 10.97
CA LYS A 600 -42.93 -10.61 11.52
C LYS A 600 -42.28 -9.45 12.26
N GLU A 601 -41.53 -9.80 13.31
CA GLU A 601 -40.71 -8.88 14.09
C GLU A 601 -39.23 -9.28 13.93
N LYS A 602 -38.36 -8.29 13.72
CA LYS A 602 -36.92 -8.49 13.65
C LYS A 602 -36.20 -7.46 14.49
N THR A 603 -35.34 -7.94 15.37
CA THR A 603 -34.56 -7.10 16.29
C THR A 603 -33.07 -7.36 16.10
N HIS A 604 -32.28 -6.30 16.13
CA HIS A 604 -30.83 -6.39 16.18
C HIS A 604 -30.25 -5.24 16.96
N THR A 605 -29.34 -5.60 17.84
CA THR A 605 -28.67 -4.66 18.72
C THR A 605 -27.17 -4.82 18.54
N PHE A 606 -26.48 -3.72 18.31
CA PHE A 606 -25.03 -3.66 18.14
C PHE A 606 -24.48 -2.42 18.84
N TYR A 607 -23.16 -2.31 18.92
CA TYR A 607 -22.49 -1.11 19.39
C TYR A 607 -21.36 -0.74 18.42
N GLU A 608 -20.97 0.53 18.46
CA GLU A 608 -19.74 1.04 17.88
C GLU A 608 -18.95 1.77 18.98
N SER A 609 -17.62 1.78 18.87
CA SER A 609 -16.73 2.47 19.80
C SER A 609 -15.77 3.39 19.04
N SER A 610 -15.39 4.50 19.65
CA SER A 610 -14.40 5.43 19.07
C SER A 610 -13.50 5.98 20.15
N ASP A 611 -12.19 6.00 19.86
CA ASP A 611 -11.17 6.58 20.74
C ASP A 611 -11.08 8.09 20.51
N VAL A 612 -10.96 8.85 21.59
CA VAL A 612 -10.84 10.30 21.58
C VAL A 612 -9.60 10.70 22.35
N ASP A 613 -8.66 11.38 21.68
CA ASP A 613 -7.44 11.95 22.25
C ASP A 613 -7.67 13.43 22.55
N VAL A 614 -7.36 13.88 23.77
CA VAL A 614 -7.66 15.24 24.27
C VAL A 614 -6.36 15.96 24.68
N TYR A 615 -6.18 17.18 24.20
CA TYR A 615 -5.08 18.06 24.61
C TYR A 615 -5.13 18.38 26.12
N PRO A 616 -3.97 18.63 26.76
CA PRO A 616 -3.94 19.15 28.13
C PRO A 616 -4.62 20.52 28.20
N MET A 617 -5.31 20.80 29.31
CA MET A 617 -5.99 22.07 29.57
C MET A 617 -5.55 22.67 30.91
N SER A 618 -5.43 23.99 30.97
CA SER A 618 -5.22 24.70 32.22
C SER A 618 -6.51 24.69 33.07
N PRO A 619 -6.41 24.84 34.41
CA PRO A 619 -7.59 24.98 35.27
C PRO A 619 -8.54 26.10 34.84
N GLU A 620 -8.01 27.19 34.29
CA GLU A 620 -8.78 28.31 33.76
C GLU A 620 -9.52 27.93 32.47
N GLU A 621 -8.90 27.17 31.58
CA GLU A 621 -9.51 26.66 30.34
C GLU A 621 -10.66 25.69 30.64
N ILE A 622 -10.46 24.76 31.57
CA ILE A 622 -11.54 23.88 32.06
C ILE A 622 -12.64 24.73 32.70
N GLY A 623 -12.28 25.72 33.52
CA GLY A 623 -13.24 26.63 34.15
C GLY A 623 -14.07 27.43 33.15
N ALA A 624 -13.46 27.87 32.04
CA ALA A 624 -14.13 28.59 30.96
C ALA A 624 -15.12 27.68 30.21
N TYR A 625 -14.73 26.45 29.89
CA TYR A 625 -15.63 25.48 29.27
C TYR A 625 -16.81 25.12 30.18
N LEU A 626 -16.58 24.96 31.49
CA LEU A 626 -17.64 24.69 32.48
C LEU A 626 -18.61 25.87 32.69
N ASN A 627 -18.29 27.07 32.23
CA ASN A 627 -19.21 28.21 32.23
C ASN A 627 -20.20 28.17 31.06
N THR A 628 -20.00 27.28 30.09
CA THR A 628 -21.00 27.00 29.05
C THR A 628 -22.06 26.03 29.58
N ASP A 629 -23.20 25.96 28.89
CA ASP A 629 -24.25 24.99 29.21
C ASP A 629 -23.96 23.58 28.66
N GLU A 630 -22.92 23.41 27.83
CA GLU A 630 -22.61 22.17 27.13
C GLU A 630 -22.27 20.94 27.99
N PRO A 631 -21.59 21.04 29.15
CA PRO A 631 -21.12 19.87 29.89
C PRO A 631 -22.24 19.04 30.53
N TYR A 632 -23.31 19.70 30.97
CA TYR A 632 -24.15 19.17 32.04
C TYR A 632 -25.17 18.13 31.60
N ASP A 633 -25.46 18.03 30.30
CA ASP A 633 -26.40 17.06 29.73
C ASP A 633 -25.70 15.89 29.00
N LYS A 634 -24.36 15.83 29.01
CA LYS A 634 -23.56 14.90 28.20
C LYS A 634 -22.73 13.93 29.05
N ALA A 635 -22.60 12.70 28.57
CA ALA A 635 -21.71 11.70 29.17
C ALA A 635 -20.25 12.18 29.06
N GLY A 636 -19.45 11.98 30.11
CA GLY A 636 -18.08 12.48 30.17
C GLY A 636 -17.95 14.01 30.28
N ALA A 637 -19.07 14.72 30.47
CA ALA A 637 -19.14 16.17 30.60
C ALA A 637 -18.62 16.97 29.39
N TYR A 638 -18.57 16.39 28.19
CA TYR A 638 -18.16 17.12 26.99
C TYR A 638 -19.00 16.86 25.74
N GLY A 639 -19.04 17.85 24.84
CA GLY A 639 -19.68 17.75 23.53
C GLY A 639 -18.68 18.00 22.41
N ILE A 640 -18.40 16.97 21.60
CA ILE A 640 -17.36 17.06 20.57
C ILE A 640 -17.66 18.04 19.43
N GLN A 641 -18.94 18.34 19.21
CA GLN A 641 -19.42 19.29 18.19
C GLN A 641 -19.40 20.75 18.66
N GLY A 642 -19.21 20.98 19.96
CA GLY A 642 -19.37 22.29 20.60
C GLY A 642 -18.03 22.95 20.94
N ALA A 643 -18.04 23.81 21.95
CA ALA A 643 -16.88 24.55 22.41
C ALA A 643 -15.70 23.64 22.82
N PHE A 644 -15.97 22.37 23.18
CA PHE A 644 -14.92 21.41 23.54
C PHE A 644 -14.07 20.95 22.34
N ALA A 645 -14.53 21.16 21.10
CA ALA A 645 -13.84 20.70 19.89
C ALA A 645 -12.39 21.19 19.79
N VAL A 646 -12.09 22.37 20.35
CA VAL A 646 -10.73 22.96 20.36
C VAL A 646 -9.71 22.13 21.14
N TYR A 647 -10.16 21.26 22.04
CA TYR A 647 -9.31 20.42 22.86
C TYR A 647 -9.17 19.00 22.32
N ILE A 648 -9.78 18.67 21.18
CA ILE A 648 -9.67 17.34 20.56
C ILE A 648 -8.40 17.29 19.71
N LYS A 649 -7.50 16.38 20.09
CA LYS A 649 -6.23 16.12 19.39
C LYS A 649 -6.41 15.15 18.23
N GLY A 650 -7.25 14.14 18.41
CA GLY A 650 -7.51 13.13 17.40
C GLY A 650 -8.72 12.27 17.76
N ILE A 651 -9.31 11.68 16.74
CA ILE A 651 -10.41 10.71 16.86
C ILE A 651 -10.01 9.49 16.05
N HIS A 652 -10.04 8.32 16.67
CA HIS A 652 -9.84 7.05 15.98
C HIS A 652 -11.12 6.23 16.08
N GLY A 653 -11.90 6.21 14.99
CA GLY A 653 -13.22 5.59 14.92
C GLY A 653 -14.23 6.48 14.17
N ASP A 654 -15.52 6.18 14.31
CA ASP A 654 -16.60 6.96 13.71
C ASP A 654 -16.96 8.17 14.58
N TYR A 655 -16.77 9.38 14.03
CA TYR A 655 -17.19 10.63 14.67
C TYR A 655 -18.65 10.60 15.14
N ASN A 656 -19.55 9.99 14.35
CA ASN A 656 -20.97 9.97 14.66
C ASN A 656 -21.29 9.04 15.84
N THR A 657 -20.43 8.05 16.14
CA THR A 657 -20.48 7.29 17.39
C THR A 657 -20.33 8.23 18.59
N ILE A 658 -19.46 9.24 18.50
CA ILE A 658 -19.24 10.21 19.58
C ILE A 658 -20.39 11.22 19.69
N VAL A 659 -20.94 11.65 18.55
CA VAL A 659 -22.14 12.49 18.50
C VAL A 659 -23.35 11.77 19.12
N GLY A 660 -23.35 10.44 19.03
CA GLY A 660 -24.27 9.56 19.74
C GLY A 660 -25.19 8.75 18.83
N LEU A 661 -24.88 8.62 17.53
CA LEU A 661 -25.57 7.73 16.60
C LEU A 661 -24.65 7.35 15.42
N PRO A 662 -24.11 6.11 15.35
CA PRO A 662 -23.22 5.67 14.27
C PRO A 662 -23.98 5.48 12.96
N ILE A 663 -24.34 6.59 12.31
CA ILE A 663 -25.30 6.62 11.21
C ILE A 663 -24.86 5.77 10.01
N ALA A 664 -23.56 5.74 9.72
CA ALA A 664 -22.99 4.91 8.67
C ALA A 664 -23.22 3.42 8.98
N ARG A 665 -22.98 2.98 10.22
CA ARG A 665 -23.21 1.59 10.61
C ARG A 665 -24.69 1.22 10.58
N ILE A 666 -25.56 2.10 11.06
CA ILE A 666 -27.02 1.92 10.99
C ILE A 666 -27.46 1.70 9.55
N TYR A 667 -27.01 2.55 8.62
CA TYR A 667 -27.34 2.41 7.21
C TYR A 667 -26.89 1.05 6.65
N GLN A 668 -25.68 0.59 6.97
CA GLN A 668 -25.20 -0.74 6.53
C GLN A 668 -26.00 -1.91 7.13
N GLU A 669 -26.40 -1.83 8.40
CA GLU A 669 -27.25 -2.87 9.01
C GLU A 669 -28.65 -2.88 8.39
N LEU A 670 -29.22 -1.72 8.10
CA LEU A 670 -30.51 -1.59 7.42
C LEU A 670 -30.47 -2.15 6.00
N LYS A 671 -29.37 -1.98 5.22
CA LYS A 671 -29.25 -2.53 3.85
C LYS A 671 -29.40 -4.05 3.80
N ARG A 672 -29.14 -4.73 4.92
CA ARG A 672 -29.29 -6.18 5.02
C ARG A 672 -30.76 -6.60 5.15
N TRP A 673 -31.65 -5.69 5.57
CA TRP A 673 -33.04 -5.99 5.95
C TRP A 673 -34.04 -5.42 4.96
N ILE A 674 -33.73 -4.25 4.40
CA ILE A 674 -34.63 -3.45 3.59
C ILE A 674 -33.93 -2.97 2.32
N ARG A 675 -34.69 -2.77 1.24
CA ARG A 675 -34.24 -2.09 0.02
C ARG A 675 -34.33 -0.58 0.25
N PHE A 676 -33.33 0.16 -0.21
CA PHE A 676 -33.29 1.62 -0.12
C PHE A 676 -33.68 2.24 -1.45
#